data_AF-A0A5S9X398-F1
#
_entry.id   AF-A0A5S9X398-F1
#
_cell.length_a   1.000
_cell.length_b   1.000
_cell.length_c   1.000
_cell.angle_alpha   90.00
_cell.angle_beta   90.00
_cell.angle_gamma   90.00
#
_symmetry.space_group_name_H-M   'P 1'
#
loop_
_entity.id
_entity.type
_entity.pdbx_description
1 polymer ?
#
loop_
_entity_poly.entity_id
_entity_poly.type
_entity_poly.pdbx_seq_one_letter_code
_entity_poly.pdbx_strand_id
1 'polypeptide(L)'
;MANSKYEYVKSFEVEDEVMFPNLIIIRIDGRDFSRFSQVHKFEKPNDETSLNLMNSCASSVLVEYPDIVFAYGYSDEYSFVFKKASRFYQRRASKILSLVASFFAAVYVTKWKEFFPHTKLEYAPSFASKVVSCASVEVLQAYLAWRQHDCHISNQYDTCLWMLVKSGKTLSETQEILKLEETVKHDENGKPVKRLRRRETLVHSENVAGRSFWNEHSSLHKDLGHFAKDIGKIEPDYVKSFQFESRLLPLTWVVVRIDGCHFHRFSEVHEFEKPNDEQALKLMNSCAVAVLEEFQDIAFAYGVSDEFSFVLKNKSELYKRQSSKIISAVVSFFTSTYMMRWGDFFPHKKLKYPPSFDGRAVCYPTSDILLDYLAWRQVDCHINNQYNTCFWMLVKSGKSKIQAQDYLKGTQTREKNELLSQQFGIEYNSLPVIFRMGSSVFRLKEGVTEENGEVSGKQVEAEVGVDYSNIIDQSRNVSSLSLSLVPHHYILRPSESSNLPVPPITPRVMELKPEVQYGDFSLTNSLVNVDKEDLLREEADSDAGSVIICDHSICDSGDGDICAVADYVECVAVETTEKLELPEEFAKSVMVLTCESTAEGGSCDVYLVGTAHVSQESCREVEAVISALKPQAVFLELCSSRLSILTPQTVKAAKKLEVFPGAEFRVGFEEANKYGGRVFLGDRSVQITLQRTWGKMPLWHKIKLVYSIVSQAVFLPNPKELEKMLKDLGDGDMLTLAIQEMSTEFPTLMETLVHERDKYMAYQLLRIASEHSSVVAVVGRGHLQGIKKNWNQTINIKELMELPTNESIFTVKNILKYMVVVVVGTAIVSGMYLAK
;
A
#
# COMPACT_ATOMS: atom_id res chain seq x y z
N MET A 1 17.99 -4.03 -20.17
CA MET A 1 18.11 -5.03 -19.10
C MET A 1 17.69 -6.38 -19.67
N ALA A 2 18.46 -7.44 -19.44
CA ALA A 2 18.15 -8.78 -19.94
C ALA A 2 17.47 -9.59 -18.82
N ASN A 3 16.39 -10.28 -19.16
CA ASN A 3 15.61 -11.23 -18.35
C ASN A 3 16.46 -12.04 -17.36
N SER A 4 16.70 -11.52 -16.14
CA SER A 4 17.27 -12.35 -15.08
C SER A 4 16.18 -13.31 -14.61
N LYS A 5 16.53 -14.57 -14.27
CA LYS A 5 15.55 -15.53 -13.75
C LYS A 5 14.79 -15.04 -12.50
N TYR A 6 15.32 -14.03 -11.82
CA TYR A 6 14.76 -13.43 -10.62
C TYR A 6 13.86 -12.21 -10.89
N GLU A 7 13.70 -11.78 -12.14
CA GLU A 7 12.92 -10.57 -12.45
C GLU A 7 11.44 -10.68 -12.05
N TYR A 8 10.91 -11.90 -11.93
CA TYR A 8 9.55 -12.16 -11.47
C TYR A 8 9.28 -11.57 -10.07
N VAL A 9 10.32 -11.40 -9.24
CA VAL A 9 10.21 -10.86 -7.89
C VAL A 9 9.67 -9.41 -7.89
N LYS A 10 9.93 -8.63 -8.95
CA LYS A 10 9.33 -7.30 -9.12
C LYS A 10 7.81 -7.32 -9.12
N SER A 11 7.19 -8.43 -9.49
CA SER A 11 5.73 -8.52 -9.54
C SER A 11 5.03 -8.64 -8.18
N PHE A 12 5.81 -8.70 -7.09
CA PHE A 12 5.29 -8.55 -5.73
C PHE A 12 5.21 -7.07 -5.28
N GLU A 13 5.78 -6.13 -6.04
CA GLU A 13 5.61 -4.70 -5.77
C GLU A 13 4.13 -4.31 -5.99
N VAL A 14 3.52 -3.69 -4.98
CA VAL A 14 2.11 -3.28 -4.99
C VAL A 14 2.00 -1.84 -5.50
N GLU A 15 1.03 -1.58 -6.36
CA GLU A 15 0.68 -0.21 -6.75
C GLU A 15 -0.05 0.49 -5.59
N ASP A 16 0.44 1.66 -5.21
CA ASP A 16 -0.02 2.41 -4.04
C ASP A 16 -0.43 3.85 -4.38
N GLU A 17 -1.00 4.02 -5.57
CA GLU A 17 -1.45 5.32 -6.06
C GLU A 17 -2.59 5.90 -5.20
N VAL A 18 -2.47 7.17 -4.82
CA VAL A 18 -3.55 7.92 -4.20
C VAL A 18 -4.56 8.32 -5.28
N MET A 19 -5.72 7.69 -5.29
CA MET A 19 -6.77 7.90 -6.31
C MET A 19 -7.07 9.38 -6.58
N PHE A 20 -7.19 9.74 -7.86
CA PHE A 20 -7.77 11.02 -8.29
C PHE A 20 -9.30 10.95 -8.15
N PRO A 21 -10.03 12.03 -7.76
CA PRO A 21 -9.60 13.42 -7.55
C PRO A 21 -9.24 13.78 -6.11
N ASN A 22 -8.89 12.81 -5.26
CA ASN A 22 -8.64 13.07 -3.83
C ASN A 22 -7.44 14.02 -3.62
N LEU A 23 -7.58 14.93 -2.67
CA LEU A 23 -6.47 15.74 -2.17
C LEU A 23 -5.50 14.86 -1.38
N ILE A 24 -4.20 15.06 -1.61
CA ILE A 24 -3.13 14.37 -0.88
C ILE A 24 -2.71 15.25 0.30
N ILE A 25 -2.79 14.71 1.50
CA ILE A 25 -2.18 15.32 2.69
C ILE A 25 -1.15 14.34 3.23
N ILE A 26 0.07 14.81 3.45
CA ILE A 26 1.13 14.04 4.11
C ILE A 26 1.24 14.52 5.54
N ARG A 27 0.89 13.67 6.51
CA ARG A 27 1.13 13.95 7.93
C ARG A 27 2.43 13.30 8.36
N ILE A 28 3.33 14.10 8.93
CA ILE A 28 4.60 13.71 9.54
C ILE A 28 4.48 13.87 11.05
N ASP A 29 5.06 12.94 11.80
CA ASP A 29 4.97 12.84 13.26
C ASP A 29 6.33 12.39 13.84
N GLY A 30 6.79 13.05 14.92
CA GLY A 30 8.08 12.78 15.56
C GLY A 30 8.09 11.42 16.25
N ARG A 31 9.06 10.57 15.92
CA ARG A 31 9.19 9.27 16.57
C ARG A 31 9.97 9.40 17.88
N ASP A 32 9.40 8.84 18.95
CA ASP A 32 10.00 8.82 20.30
C ASP A 32 10.41 10.23 20.77
N PHE A 33 9.66 11.26 20.32
CA PHE A 33 10.04 12.66 20.53
C PHE A 33 9.99 13.06 22.00
N SER A 34 9.22 12.36 22.83
CA SER A 34 9.28 12.51 24.29
C SER A 34 10.69 12.22 24.81
N ARG A 35 11.32 11.12 24.39
CA ARG A 35 12.71 10.81 24.73
C ARG A 35 13.68 11.81 24.09
N PHE A 36 13.41 12.23 22.85
CA PHE A 36 14.22 13.24 22.14
C PHE A 36 14.29 14.55 22.92
N SER A 37 13.13 15.06 23.32
CA SER A 37 13.01 16.28 24.10
C SER A 37 13.65 16.18 25.49
N GLN A 38 13.62 15.00 26.12
CA GLN A 38 14.25 14.77 27.42
C GLN A 38 15.78 14.79 27.33
N VAL A 39 16.35 14.07 26.36
CA VAL A 39 17.81 13.99 26.17
C VAL A 39 18.39 15.36 25.83
N HIS A 40 17.71 16.12 24.96
CA HIS A 40 18.13 17.46 24.55
C HIS A 40 17.63 18.58 25.49
N LYS A 41 16.96 18.22 26.60
CA LYS A 41 16.52 19.12 27.68
C LYS A 41 15.63 20.28 27.22
N PHE A 42 14.68 19.98 26.34
CA PHE A 42 13.72 20.98 25.86
C PHE A 42 12.84 21.50 27.00
N GLU A 43 12.52 22.79 26.95
CA GLU A 43 11.61 23.41 27.89
C GLU A 43 10.21 22.78 27.82
N LYS A 44 9.56 22.68 28.99
CA LYS A 44 8.22 22.08 29.14
C LYS A 44 7.21 23.13 29.65
N PRO A 45 5.97 23.14 29.13
CA PRO A 45 5.37 22.17 28.21
C PRO A 45 5.85 22.30 26.75
N ASN A 46 6.23 23.51 26.33
CA ASN A 46 6.66 23.81 24.96
C ASN A 46 8.02 24.50 24.97
N ASP A 47 8.86 24.11 24.01
CA ASP A 47 10.15 24.74 23.75
C ASP A 47 10.03 25.54 22.45
N GLU A 48 10.05 26.87 22.57
CA GLU A 48 9.86 27.78 21.44
C GLU A 48 10.93 27.58 20.35
N THR A 49 12.17 27.31 20.76
CA THR A 49 13.29 27.07 19.85
C THR A 49 13.08 25.79 19.03
N SER A 50 12.65 24.71 19.67
CA SER A 50 12.28 23.45 19.00
C SER A 50 11.11 23.64 18.03
N LEU A 51 10.07 24.37 18.43
CA LEU A 51 8.93 24.65 17.55
C LEU A 51 9.35 25.49 16.35
N ASN A 52 10.22 26.48 16.54
CA ASN A 52 10.75 27.29 15.46
C ASN A 52 11.64 26.50 14.50
N LEU A 53 12.41 25.52 15.01
CA LEU A 53 13.14 24.58 14.16
C LEU A 53 12.17 23.75 13.30
N MET A 54 11.09 23.20 13.88
CA MET A 54 10.06 22.46 13.14
C MET A 54 9.37 23.34 12.06
N ASN A 55 9.00 24.58 12.40
CA ASN A 55 8.46 25.58 11.46
C ASN A 55 9.43 25.86 10.31
N SER A 56 10.72 26.00 10.62
CA SER A 56 11.78 26.24 9.65
C SER A 56 12.00 25.04 8.73
N CYS A 57 11.81 23.82 9.23
CA CYS A 57 11.83 22.60 8.43
C CYS A 57 10.64 22.52 7.47
N ALA A 58 9.42 22.77 7.98
CA ALA A 58 8.21 22.80 7.16
C ALA A 58 8.27 23.87 6.07
N SER A 59 8.85 25.03 6.37
CA SER A 59 9.07 26.09 5.39
C SER A 59 10.02 25.65 4.27
N SER A 60 11.10 24.94 4.60
CA SER A 60 11.99 24.35 3.60
C SER A 60 11.29 23.31 2.74
N VAL A 61 10.40 22.47 3.30
CA VAL A 61 9.59 21.51 2.54
C VAL A 61 8.70 22.20 1.51
N LEU A 62 8.04 23.30 1.88
CA LEU A 62 7.20 24.09 0.97
C LEU A 62 8.01 24.71 -0.19
N VAL A 63 9.24 25.13 0.08
CA VAL A 63 10.14 25.69 -0.94
C VAL A 63 10.65 24.60 -1.88
N GLU A 64 11.02 23.43 -1.35
CA GLU A 64 11.55 22.31 -2.13
C GLU A 64 10.49 21.65 -3.01
N TYR A 65 9.24 21.55 -2.51
CA TYR A 65 8.14 20.89 -3.21
C TYR A 65 6.98 21.87 -3.45
N PRO A 66 7.00 22.61 -4.59
CA PRO A 66 5.98 23.62 -4.92
C PRO A 66 4.56 23.06 -5.09
N ASP A 67 4.42 21.74 -5.23
CA ASP A 67 3.13 21.05 -5.26
C ASP A 67 2.43 21.05 -3.90
N ILE A 68 3.18 21.27 -2.81
CA ILE A 68 2.67 21.46 -1.46
C ILE A 68 2.34 22.95 -1.28
N VAL A 69 1.06 23.24 -1.09
CA VAL A 69 0.55 24.63 -1.06
C VAL A 69 0.26 25.13 0.35
N PHE A 70 0.17 24.22 1.32
CA PHE A 70 -0.14 24.57 2.71
C PHE A 70 0.51 23.56 3.67
N ALA A 71 1.02 24.07 4.80
CA ALA A 71 1.52 23.25 5.88
C ALA A 71 0.95 23.73 7.23
N TYR A 72 0.51 22.80 8.06
CA TYR A 72 0.03 23.07 9.42
C TYR A 72 0.65 22.08 10.40
N GLY A 73 1.26 22.57 11.46
CA GLY A 73 1.90 21.72 12.47
C GLY A 73 1.83 22.32 13.86
N TYR A 74 2.01 21.44 14.84
CA TYR A 74 2.13 21.76 16.25
C TYR A 74 2.93 20.65 16.93
N SER A 75 3.56 20.94 18.07
CA SER A 75 4.46 20.00 18.75
C SER A 75 5.54 19.46 17.78
N ASP A 76 5.55 18.16 17.56
CA ASP A 76 6.48 17.37 16.78
C ASP A 76 5.89 16.86 15.46
N GLU A 77 4.74 17.41 15.04
CA GLU A 77 4.01 16.94 13.86
C GLU A 77 3.55 18.03 12.89
N TYR A 78 3.50 17.69 11.60
CA TYR A 78 3.05 18.56 10.51
C TYR A 78 2.13 17.83 9.54
N SER A 79 1.22 18.56 8.92
CA SER A 79 0.39 18.15 7.79
C SER A 79 0.71 19.02 6.59
N PHE A 80 1.13 18.41 5.48
CA PHE A 80 1.47 19.05 4.22
C PHE A 80 0.38 18.75 3.19
N VAL A 81 -0.30 19.79 2.71
CA VAL A 81 -1.43 19.68 1.78
C VAL A 81 -0.96 19.98 0.36
N PHE A 82 -1.18 19.02 -0.53
CA PHE A 82 -0.87 19.14 -1.95
C PHE A 82 -2.02 19.81 -2.70
N LYS A 83 -1.70 20.52 -3.79
CA LYS A 83 -2.71 21.05 -4.71
C LYS A 83 -3.58 19.93 -5.29
N LYS A 84 -4.86 20.20 -5.55
CA LYS A 84 -5.84 19.19 -5.99
C LYS A 84 -5.43 18.46 -7.28
N ALA A 85 -4.86 19.20 -8.22
CA ALA A 85 -4.41 18.67 -9.52
C ALA A 85 -3.01 18.01 -9.49
N SER A 86 -2.40 17.83 -8.31
CA SER A 86 -1.04 17.30 -8.22
C SER A 86 -0.95 15.89 -8.82
N ARG A 87 -0.01 15.72 -9.75
CA ARG A 87 0.45 14.43 -10.27
C ARG A 87 1.85 14.08 -9.77
N PHE A 88 2.30 14.74 -8.70
CA PHE A 88 3.65 14.58 -8.15
C PHE A 88 3.99 13.11 -7.95
N TYR A 89 5.10 12.64 -8.53
CA TYR A 89 5.53 11.23 -8.56
C TYR A 89 4.44 10.20 -8.93
N GLN A 90 3.53 10.57 -9.85
CA GLN A 90 2.39 9.72 -10.24
C GLN A 90 1.53 9.33 -9.03
N ARG A 91 1.46 10.20 -8.01
CA ARG A 91 0.62 10.04 -6.83
C ARG A 91 0.89 8.77 -6.01
N ARG A 92 2.06 8.14 -6.17
CA ARG A 92 2.50 6.97 -5.39
C ARG A 92 2.69 7.33 -3.92
N ALA A 93 1.84 6.78 -3.06
CA ALA A 93 1.77 7.14 -1.65
C ALA A 93 3.10 6.97 -0.93
N SER A 94 3.74 5.81 -1.06
CA SER A 94 4.99 5.46 -0.38
C SER A 94 6.11 6.40 -0.78
N LYS A 95 6.21 6.72 -2.08
CA LYS A 95 7.24 7.61 -2.61
C LYS A 95 7.07 9.03 -2.08
N ILE A 96 5.86 9.57 -2.15
CA ILE A 96 5.58 10.94 -1.68
C ILE A 96 5.80 11.04 -0.18
N LEU A 97 5.21 10.13 0.62
CA LEU A 97 5.32 10.20 2.09
C LEU A 97 6.77 10.03 2.56
N SER A 98 7.56 9.17 1.92
CA SER A 98 8.95 8.93 2.30
C SER A 98 9.86 10.09 1.95
N LEU A 99 9.63 10.74 0.79
CA LEU A 99 10.43 11.88 0.37
C LEU A 99 10.22 13.10 1.27
N VAL A 100 8.97 13.42 1.59
CA VAL A 100 8.66 14.53 2.50
C VAL A 100 9.25 14.25 3.90
N ALA A 101 9.12 13.02 4.41
CA ALA A 101 9.70 12.63 5.70
C ALA A 101 11.23 12.68 5.70
N SER A 102 11.86 12.15 4.65
CA SER A 102 13.32 12.17 4.47
C SER A 102 13.84 13.60 4.43
N PHE A 103 13.28 14.46 3.57
CA PHE A 103 13.74 15.83 3.42
C PHE A 103 13.51 16.65 4.69
N PHE A 104 12.37 16.48 5.36
CA PHE A 104 12.10 17.12 6.65
C PHE A 104 13.15 16.74 7.69
N ALA A 105 13.47 15.45 7.82
CA ALA A 105 14.48 14.94 8.74
C ALA A 105 15.89 15.47 8.42
N ALA A 106 16.21 15.57 7.13
CA ALA A 106 17.47 16.10 6.64
C ALA A 106 17.63 17.60 6.99
N VAL A 107 16.59 18.40 6.74
CA VAL A 107 16.60 19.83 7.07
C VAL A 107 16.68 20.03 8.59
N TYR A 108 16.00 19.20 9.39
CA TYR A 108 16.06 19.25 10.84
C TYR A 108 17.49 19.10 11.36
N VAL A 109 18.22 18.09 10.87
CA VAL A 109 19.64 17.89 11.22
C VAL A 109 20.51 19.05 10.73
N THR A 110 20.26 19.53 9.51
CA THR A 110 21.01 20.65 8.90
C THR A 110 20.91 21.92 9.73
N LYS A 111 19.69 22.27 10.15
CA LYS A 111 19.38 23.51 10.87
C LYS A 111 19.59 23.39 12.38
N TRP A 112 19.86 22.19 12.91
CA TRP A 112 20.02 22.00 14.36
C TRP A 112 20.95 23.01 15.02
N LYS A 113 22.15 23.22 14.46
CA LYS A 113 23.15 24.16 15.03
C LYS A 113 22.74 25.64 14.95
N GLU A 114 21.84 26.00 14.04
CA GLU A 114 21.29 27.36 13.94
C GLU A 114 20.36 27.66 15.12
N PHE A 115 19.55 26.69 15.52
CA PHE A 115 18.58 26.82 16.60
C PHE A 115 19.17 26.44 17.97
N PHE A 116 20.06 25.46 18.01
CA PHE A 116 20.70 24.94 19.23
C PHE A 116 22.24 25.01 19.12
N PRO A 117 22.85 26.20 19.18
CA PRO A 117 24.28 26.38 18.92
C PRO A 117 25.19 25.72 19.97
N HIS A 118 24.68 25.49 21.18
CA HIS A 118 25.43 24.93 22.30
C HIS A 118 25.00 23.51 22.68
N THR A 119 23.99 22.95 22.00
CA THR A 119 23.50 21.60 22.26
C THR A 119 23.93 20.69 21.14
N LYS A 120 24.67 19.64 21.47
CA LYS A 120 25.00 18.59 20.51
C LYS A 120 23.73 17.78 20.20
N LEU A 121 23.52 17.43 18.93
CA LEU A 121 22.50 16.47 18.54
C LEU A 121 23.01 15.06 18.89
N GLU A 122 22.46 14.45 19.94
CA GLU A 122 22.97 13.19 20.50
C GLU A 122 22.61 11.98 19.66
N TYR A 123 21.44 11.99 19.02
CA TYR A 123 21.00 10.92 18.11
C TYR A 123 20.11 11.44 16.99
N ALA A 124 20.02 10.65 15.93
CA ALA A 124 19.27 10.99 14.72
C ALA A 124 17.77 11.12 15.01
N PRO A 125 17.12 12.25 14.66
CA PRO A 125 15.68 12.33 14.69
C PRO A 125 15.08 11.37 13.66
N SER A 126 13.90 10.84 13.95
CA SER A 126 13.14 9.98 13.06
C SER A 126 11.69 10.44 13.04
N PHE A 127 11.05 10.34 11.89
CA PHE A 127 9.69 10.80 11.69
C PHE A 127 8.86 9.72 10.98
N ALA A 128 7.69 9.42 11.57
CA ALA A 128 6.68 8.60 10.94
C ALA A 128 5.81 9.47 10.02
N SER A 129 5.34 8.91 8.92
CA SER A 129 4.52 9.61 7.94
C SER A 129 3.33 8.75 7.48
N LYS A 130 2.26 9.42 7.09
CA LYS A 130 1.06 8.80 6.52
C LYS A 130 0.37 9.72 5.53
N VAL A 131 -0.30 9.10 4.57
CA VAL A 131 -1.17 9.79 3.64
C VAL A 131 -2.56 9.90 4.25
N VAL A 132 -3.16 11.09 4.18
CA VAL A 132 -4.58 11.31 4.42
C VAL A 132 -5.18 11.77 3.10
N SER A 133 -6.17 11.03 2.62
CA SER A 133 -6.84 11.29 1.34
C SER A 133 -8.16 12.01 1.60
N CYS A 134 -8.25 13.28 1.21
CA CYS A 134 -9.48 14.04 1.36
C CYS A 134 -10.25 14.05 0.03
N ALA A 135 -11.44 13.45 0.01
CA ALA A 135 -12.26 13.34 -1.20
C ALA A 135 -12.74 14.72 -1.71
N SER A 136 -12.83 15.71 -0.83
CA SER A 136 -13.27 17.06 -1.17
C SER A 136 -12.59 18.12 -0.30
N VAL A 137 -12.83 19.38 -0.66
CA VAL A 137 -12.33 20.56 0.05
C VAL A 137 -13.00 20.69 1.43
N GLU A 138 -14.24 20.25 1.56
CA GLU A 138 -14.98 20.17 2.83
C GLU A 138 -14.35 19.13 3.77
N VAL A 139 -13.92 17.98 3.23
CA VAL A 139 -13.18 16.97 4.01
C VAL A 139 -11.82 17.52 4.46
N LEU A 140 -11.13 18.29 3.60
CA LEU A 140 -9.91 19.00 3.99
C LEU A 140 -10.17 20.03 5.10
N GLN A 141 -11.26 20.81 5.00
CA GLN A 141 -11.66 21.76 6.05
C GLN A 141 -11.90 21.04 7.38
N ALA A 142 -12.67 19.94 7.36
CA ALA A 142 -12.93 19.13 8.54
C ALA A 142 -11.64 18.53 9.13
N TYR A 143 -10.73 18.06 8.27
CA TYR A 143 -9.42 17.58 8.68
C TYR A 143 -8.62 18.66 9.40
N LEU A 144 -8.48 19.85 8.81
CA LEU A 144 -7.72 20.94 9.42
C LEU A 144 -8.37 21.46 10.70
N ALA A 145 -9.70 21.50 10.75
CA ALA A 145 -10.44 21.86 11.96
C ALA A 145 -10.17 20.84 13.08
N TRP A 146 -10.18 19.54 12.75
CA TRP A 146 -9.79 18.49 13.69
C TRP A 146 -8.36 18.69 14.19
N ARG A 147 -7.40 18.95 13.29
CA ARG A 147 -6.00 19.19 13.65
C ARG A 147 -5.81 20.40 14.55
N GLN A 148 -6.59 21.46 14.34
CA GLN A 148 -6.56 22.63 15.18
C GLN A 148 -7.17 22.40 16.56
N HIS A 149 -8.27 21.66 16.62
CA HIS A 149 -8.87 21.26 17.89
C HIS A 149 -7.91 20.38 18.70
N ASP A 150 -7.30 19.39 18.04
CA ASP A 150 -6.30 18.49 18.61
C ASP A 150 -5.09 19.27 19.17
N CYS A 151 -4.58 20.26 18.43
CA CYS A 151 -3.56 21.19 18.93
C CYS A 151 -3.98 21.90 20.22
N HIS A 152 -5.21 22.40 20.28
CA HIS A 152 -5.72 23.15 21.42
C HIS A 152 -5.84 22.25 22.66
N ILE A 153 -6.46 21.08 22.51
CA ILE A 153 -6.67 20.12 23.60
C ILE A 153 -5.33 19.56 24.09
N SER A 154 -4.44 19.15 23.18
CA SER A 154 -3.11 18.64 23.53
C SER A 154 -2.29 19.69 24.29
N ASN A 155 -2.27 20.94 23.81
CA ASN A 155 -1.54 22.00 24.49
C ASN A 155 -2.13 22.34 25.88
N GLN A 156 -3.45 22.33 26.02
CA GLN A 156 -4.10 22.49 27.33
C GLN A 156 -3.70 21.37 28.29
N TYR A 157 -3.82 20.12 27.84
CA TYR A 157 -3.45 18.94 28.61
C TYR A 157 -1.97 18.98 29.03
N ASP A 158 -1.06 19.24 28.10
CA ASP A 158 0.37 19.30 28.36
C ASP A 158 0.73 20.44 29.31
N THR A 159 0.09 21.61 29.16
CA THR A 159 0.28 22.72 30.08
C THR A 159 -0.15 22.34 31.50
N CYS A 160 -1.34 21.75 31.66
CA CYS A 160 -1.81 21.28 32.96
C CYS A 160 -0.88 20.20 33.55
N LEU A 161 -0.47 19.22 32.74
CA LEU A 161 0.46 18.15 33.12
C LEU A 161 1.78 18.73 33.64
N TRP A 162 2.43 19.60 32.87
CA TRP A 162 3.75 20.10 33.26
C TRP A 162 3.68 21.15 34.39
N MET A 163 2.56 21.87 34.54
CA MET A 163 2.35 22.75 35.69
C MET A 163 2.18 21.95 36.99
N LEU A 164 1.46 20.83 36.95
CA LEU A 164 1.33 19.91 38.08
C LEU A 164 2.67 19.24 38.41
N VAL A 165 3.46 18.85 37.41
CA VAL A 165 4.82 18.34 37.63
C VAL A 165 5.73 19.41 38.26
N LYS A 166 5.68 20.65 37.78
CA LYS A 166 6.42 21.80 38.38
C LYS A 166 5.96 22.12 39.81
N SER A 167 4.71 21.78 40.16
CA SER A 167 4.18 21.93 41.53
C SER A 167 4.66 20.86 42.52
N GLY A 168 5.51 19.92 42.09
CA GLY A 168 6.11 18.88 42.93
C GLY A 168 5.39 17.53 42.86
N LYS A 169 4.41 17.36 41.97
CA LYS A 169 3.75 16.08 41.73
C LYS A 169 4.56 15.21 40.78
N THR A 170 4.51 13.90 40.99
CA THR A 170 5.10 12.95 40.05
C THR A 170 4.30 12.88 38.74
N LEU A 171 4.92 12.36 37.69
CA LEU A 171 4.26 12.17 36.40
C LEU A 171 3.04 11.22 36.51
N SER A 172 3.16 10.18 37.35
CA SER A 172 2.08 9.22 37.61
C SER A 172 0.90 9.85 38.35
N GLU A 173 1.17 10.58 39.43
CA GLU A 173 0.12 11.31 40.18
C GLU A 173 -0.56 12.35 39.29
N THR A 174 0.20 13.03 38.45
CA THR A 174 -0.35 14.04 37.53
C THR A 174 -1.23 13.40 36.45
N GLN A 175 -0.80 12.28 35.88
CA GLN A 175 -1.61 11.50 34.92
C GLN A 175 -2.86 10.93 35.58
N GLU A 176 -2.86 10.60 36.87
CA GLU A 176 -4.05 10.20 37.62
C GLU A 176 -4.99 11.38 37.91
N ILE A 177 -4.45 12.55 38.23
CA ILE A 177 -5.23 13.78 38.43
C ILE A 177 -5.92 14.20 37.12
N LEU A 178 -5.19 14.15 36.00
CA LEU A 178 -5.72 14.50 34.68
C LEU A 178 -6.60 13.40 34.05
N LYS A 179 -6.67 12.20 34.67
CA LYS A 179 -7.64 11.15 34.28
C LYS A 179 -9.06 11.43 34.81
N LEU A 180 -9.25 12.46 35.63
CA LEU A 180 -10.52 12.90 36.17
C LEU A 180 -10.77 14.35 35.77
N GLU A 181 -11.24 14.59 34.54
CA GLU A 181 -12.10 15.72 34.17
C GLU A 181 -12.38 15.70 32.65
N GLU A 182 -13.59 15.29 32.26
CA GLU A 182 -14.21 15.68 30.98
C GLU A 182 -15.41 16.58 31.29
N THR A 183 -15.60 17.61 30.44
CA THR A 183 -16.61 18.71 30.42
C THR A 183 -16.18 20.01 31.15
N VAL A 184 -16.38 21.24 30.63
CA VAL A 184 -17.62 21.90 30.15
C VAL A 184 -17.33 23.06 29.15
N LYS A 185 -18.36 23.43 28.35
CA LYS A 185 -18.47 24.62 27.45
C LYS A 185 -18.73 25.95 28.21
N HIS A 186 -18.45 27.09 27.56
CA HIS A 186 -18.84 28.43 28.02
C HIS A 186 -20.20 28.91 27.46
N ASP A 187 -20.69 30.02 28.02
CA ASP A 187 -22.09 30.45 28.14
C ASP A 187 -22.70 31.27 26.97
N GLU A 188 -23.93 31.74 27.22
CA GLU A 188 -24.96 32.22 26.30
C GLU A 188 -24.69 33.61 25.67
N ASN A 189 -23.54 34.27 25.91
CA ASN A 189 -23.30 35.65 25.45
C ASN A 189 -22.09 35.87 24.50
N GLY A 190 -21.66 34.82 23.80
CA GLY A 190 -20.67 34.79 22.71
C GLY A 190 -20.11 36.11 22.15
N LYS A 191 -18.91 36.54 22.61
CA LYS A 191 -18.07 37.52 21.91
C LYS A 191 -16.56 37.32 22.09
N PRO A 192 -15.79 37.22 20.99
CA PRO A 192 -14.36 37.55 20.94
C PRO A 192 -14.07 38.89 20.22
N VAL A 193 -12.95 39.55 20.56
CA VAL A 193 -12.56 40.93 20.18
C VAL A 193 -11.22 40.95 19.38
N LYS A 194 -10.91 42.02 18.62
CA LYS A 194 -10.15 42.11 17.32
C LYS A 194 -8.74 42.80 17.29
N ARG A 195 -7.90 42.47 16.25
CA ARG A 195 -6.83 43.24 15.46
C ARG A 195 -5.34 43.33 16.01
N LEU A 196 -4.18 43.47 15.28
CA LEU A 196 -3.70 43.67 13.85
C LEU A 196 -2.14 43.43 13.62
N ARG A 197 -1.69 42.89 12.44
CA ARG A 197 -0.47 43.05 11.50
C ARG A 197 1.03 43.14 11.96
N ARG A 198 2.14 42.82 11.19
CA ARG A 198 2.57 41.86 10.09
C ARG A 198 4.04 42.11 9.55
N ARG A 199 4.80 41.05 9.12
CA ARG A 199 5.46 40.77 7.77
C ARG A 199 6.26 39.42 7.77
N GLU A 200 6.32 38.70 6.62
CA GLU A 200 6.59 37.24 6.38
C GLU A 200 5.66 36.32 7.20
N THR A 201 4.76 35.55 6.55
CA THR A 201 3.58 35.05 7.27
C THR A 201 3.68 33.60 7.71
N LEU A 202 4.47 33.34 8.74
CA LEU A 202 4.09 32.33 9.74
C LEU A 202 2.75 32.81 10.31
N VAL A 203 1.66 32.12 10.03
CA VAL A 203 0.32 32.53 10.49
C VAL A 203 -0.06 31.74 11.73
N HIS A 204 -0.03 32.40 12.89
CA HIS A 204 -0.78 31.95 14.06
C HIS A 204 -2.21 32.47 13.92
N SER A 205 -3.15 31.60 13.53
CA SER A 205 -4.58 31.93 13.44
C SER A 205 -5.36 31.22 14.54
N GLU A 206 -6.30 31.92 15.17
CA GLU A 206 -7.24 31.34 16.13
C GLU A 206 -8.16 30.30 15.48
N ASN A 207 -8.41 30.39 14.17
CA ASN A 207 -9.24 29.44 13.42
C ASN A 207 -8.74 29.28 11.97
N VAL A 208 -7.84 28.33 11.75
CA VAL A 208 -7.36 28.00 10.39
C VAL A 208 -8.41 27.26 9.57
N ALA A 209 -9.50 26.73 10.15
CA ALA A 209 -10.58 26.10 9.40
C ALA A 209 -11.74 27.05 9.04
N GLY A 210 -11.66 28.31 9.49
CA GLY A 210 -12.68 29.31 9.24
C GLY A 210 -12.69 29.78 7.79
N ARG A 211 -13.89 30.08 7.28
CA ARG A 211 -14.13 30.61 5.94
C ARG A 211 -13.35 31.90 5.69
N SER A 212 -13.29 32.79 6.68
CA SER A 212 -12.56 34.06 6.60
C SER A 212 -11.07 33.86 6.36
N PHE A 213 -10.44 32.93 7.08
CA PHE A 213 -9.02 32.63 6.93
C PHE A 213 -8.69 32.15 5.51
N TRP A 214 -9.45 31.19 4.97
CA TRP A 214 -9.18 30.61 3.66
C TRP A 214 -9.46 31.54 2.50
N ASN A 215 -10.58 32.28 2.56
CA ASN A 215 -11.01 33.13 1.46
C ASN A 215 -10.25 34.47 1.41
N GLU A 216 -9.54 34.85 2.48
CA GLU A 216 -8.66 36.02 2.50
C GLU A 216 -7.29 35.76 1.85
N HIS A 217 -6.92 34.50 1.59
CA HIS A 217 -5.66 34.10 0.96
C HIS A 217 -5.90 33.65 -0.49
N SER A 218 -5.82 34.60 -1.42
CA SER A 218 -6.12 34.39 -2.85
C SER A 218 -5.28 33.30 -3.53
N SER A 219 -4.07 33.02 -3.03
CA SER A 219 -3.23 31.90 -3.49
C SER A 219 -3.85 30.55 -3.14
N LEU A 220 -4.31 30.36 -1.89
CA LEU A 220 -4.98 29.12 -1.46
C LEU A 220 -6.31 28.93 -2.22
N HIS A 221 -7.05 30.01 -2.44
CA HIS A 221 -8.31 29.97 -3.20
C HIS A 221 -8.10 29.44 -4.63
N LYS A 222 -7.02 29.85 -5.31
CA LYS A 222 -6.71 29.43 -6.67
C LYS A 222 -6.36 27.94 -6.77
N ASP A 223 -5.64 27.42 -5.77
CA ASP A 223 -5.07 26.07 -5.84
C ASP A 223 -5.94 24.99 -5.17
N LEU A 224 -6.78 25.37 -4.20
CA LEU A 224 -7.60 24.45 -3.39
C LEU A 224 -9.11 24.75 -3.43
N GLY A 225 -9.54 25.91 -3.92
CA GLY A 225 -10.95 26.34 -3.94
C GLY A 225 -11.36 27.16 -2.70
N HIS A 226 -12.67 27.38 -2.49
CA HIS A 226 -13.20 28.19 -1.39
C HIS A 226 -13.94 27.35 -0.35
N PHE A 227 -13.97 27.80 0.90
CA PHE A 227 -14.89 27.23 1.91
C PHE A 227 -16.24 27.95 1.85
N ALA A 228 -17.31 27.19 1.63
CA ALA A 228 -18.66 27.73 1.51
C ALA A 228 -19.27 28.14 2.87
N LYS A 229 -18.98 27.39 3.94
CA LYS A 229 -19.52 27.58 5.30
C LYS A 229 -18.45 27.33 6.37
N ASP A 230 -18.67 27.87 7.58
CA ASP A 230 -17.87 27.54 8.76
C ASP A 230 -18.33 26.21 9.37
N ILE A 231 -17.40 25.40 9.88
CA ILE A 231 -17.72 24.13 10.56
C ILE A 231 -17.88 24.39 12.06
N GLY A 232 -19.06 24.09 12.62
CA GLY A 232 -19.37 24.31 14.04
C GLY A 232 -19.10 23.11 14.95
N LYS A 233 -19.39 21.88 14.51
CA LYS A 233 -19.09 20.62 15.23
C LYS A 233 -18.30 19.70 14.30
N ILE A 234 -17.17 19.21 14.80
CA ILE A 234 -16.32 18.24 14.12
C ILE A 234 -16.59 16.89 14.80
N GLU A 235 -16.92 15.86 14.05
CA GLU A 235 -16.90 14.48 14.54
C GLU A 235 -15.51 13.89 14.26
N PRO A 236 -14.64 13.71 15.28
CA PRO A 236 -13.26 13.27 15.05
C PRO A 236 -13.18 11.88 14.41
N ASP A 237 -14.14 11.00 14.69
CA ASP A 237 -14.18 9.65 14.14
C ASP A 237 -14.51 9.63 12.64
N TYR A 238 -15.35 10.57 12.17
CA TYR A 238 -15.60 10.78 10.75
C TYR A 238 -14.33 11.20 10.01
N VAL A 239 -13.58 12.17 10.53
CA VAL A 239 -12.32 12.64 9.91
C VAL A 239 -11.24 11.55 9.93
N LYS A 240 -11.14 10.78 11.03
CA LYS A 240 -10.20 9.66 11.14
C LYS A 240 -10.51 8.55 10.12
N SER A 241 -11.76 8.39 9.69
CA SER A 241 -12.14 7.36 8.69
C SER A 241 -11.47 7.55 7.32
N PHE A 242 -11.02 8.78 7.00
CA PHE A 242 -10.28 9.09 5.76
C PHE A 242 -8.78 8.79 5.85
N GLN A 243 -8.29 8.31 7.01
CA GLN A 243 -6.92 7.81 7.14
C GLN A 243 -6.87 6.38 6.61
N PHE A 244 -6.36 6.20 5.39
CA PHE A 244 -6.17 4.88 4.82
C PHE A 244 -4.96 4.20 5.45
N GLU A 245 -5.18 3.14 6.22
CA GLU A 245 -4.10 2.31 6.80
C GLU A 245 -3.82 1.09 5.91
N SER A 246 -2.82 1.18 5.03
CA SER A 246 -2.31 -0.01 4.33
C SER A 246 -1.51 -0.88 5.30
N ARG A 247 -2.09 -2.02 5.69
CA ARG A 247 -1.42 -3.03 6.52
C ARG A 247 -0.83 -4.12 5.65
N LEU A 248 0.45 -4.38 5.86
CA LEU A 248 1.18 -5.43 5.16
C LEU A 248 0.68 -6.81 5.62
N LEU A 249 0.60 -7.76 4.67
CA LEU A 249 0.11 -9.12 4.92
C LEU A 249 0.79 -9.74 6.15
N PRO A 250 0.06 -10.32 7.11
CA PRO A 250 0.65 -11.03 8.23
C PRO A 250 1.45 -12.26 7.77
N LEU A 251 2.43 -12.68 8.57
CA LEU A 251 3.25 -13.88 8.35
C LEU A 251 4.07 -13.89 7.04
N THR A 252 4.19 -12.75 6.36
CA THR A 252 5.11 -12.57 5.22
C THR A 252 6.36 -11.82 5.65
N TRP A 253 7.50 -12.14 5.04
CA TRP A 253 8.69 -11.29 5.12
C TRP A 253 8.36 -9.92 4.53
N VAL A 254 8.84 -8.86 5.15
CA VAL A 254 8.69 -7.50 4.63
C VAL A 254 10.07 -6.98 4.28
N VAL A 255 10.24 -6.53 3.05
CA VAL A 255 11.45 -5.84 2.62
C VAL A 255 11.12 -4.37 2.44
N VAL A 256 11.78 -3.51 3.23
CA VAL A 256 11.76 -2.06 3.05
C VAL A 256 12.97 -1.70 2.21
N ARG A 257 12.77 -1.34 0.94
CA ARG A 257 13.85 -0.83 0.08
C ARG A 257 13.85 0.68 0.11
N ILE A 258 15.00 1.27 0.37
CA ILE A 258 15.27 2.70 0.27
C ILE A 258 16.19 2.98 -0.91
N ASP A 259 16.04 4.13 -1.55
CA ASP A 259 16.78 4.53 -2.75
C ASP A 259 17.06 6.05 -2.71
N GLY A 260 18.21 6.47 -3.25
CA GLY A 260 18.65 7.86 -3.23
C GLY A 260 17.90 8.70 -4.26
N CYS A 261 17.12 9.67 -3.81
CA CYS A 261 16.40 10.55 -4.71
C CYS A 261 17.36 11.49 -5.45
N HIS A 262 17.36 11.42 -6.79
CA HIS A 262 18.25 12.21 -7.66
C HIS A 262 19.74 12.06 -7.30
N PHE A 263 20.15 10.87 -6.86
CA PHE A 263 21.50 10.66 -6.33
C PHE A 263 22.60 10.81 -7.39
N HIS A 264 22.27 10.69 -8.68
CA HIS A 264 23.19 11.06 -9.76
C HIS A 264 23.65 12.52 -9.61
N ARG A 265 22.72 13.46 -9.50
CA ARG A 265 23.01 14.89 -9.26
C ARG A 265 23.72 15.10 -7.92
N PHE A 266 23.32 14.36 -6.88
CA PHE A 266 23.98 14.43 -5.57
C PHE A 266 25.46 14.05 -5.67
N SER A 267 25.76 12.94 -6.35
CA SER A 267 27.12 12.43 -6.54
C SER A 267 27.99 13.36 -7.40
N GLU A 268 27.41 14.00 -8.42
CA GLU A 268 28.13 14.97 -9.26
C GLU A 268 28.44 16.25 -8.48
N VAL A 269 27.45 16.80 -7.76
CA VAL A 269 27.62 18.03 -6.97
C VAL A 269 28.61 17.83 -5.82
N HIS A 270 28.67 16.65 -5.21
CA HIS A 270 29.62 16.32 -4.14
C HIS A 270 30.91 15.65 -4.63
N GLU A 271 31.12 15.60 -5.95
CA GLU A 271 32.37 15.15 -6.56
C GLU A 271 32.76 13.73 -6.08
N PHE A 272 31.82 12.81 -6.16
CA PHE A 272 32.06 11.40 -5.83
C PHE A 272 32.97 10.75 -6.87
N GLU A 273 33.85 9.87 -6.42
CA GLU A 273 34.69 9.08 -7.30
C GLU A 273 33.86 8.19 -8.22
N LYS A 274 34.30 8.05 -9.47
CA LYS A 274 33.65 7.23 -10.50
C LYS A 274 34.61 6.13 -10.99
N PRO A 275 34.15 4.87 -11.13
CA PRO A 275 32.75 4.44 -11.09
C PRO A 275 32.13 4.31 -9.69
N ASN A 276 32.95 4.14 -8.65
CA ASN A 276 32.51 3.94 -7.27
C ASN A 276 33.29 4.86 -6.32
N ASP A 277 32.61 5.36 -5.29
CA ASP A 277 33.22 6.09 -4.18
C ASP A 277 33.12 5.23 -2.92
N GLU A 278 34.25 4.72 -2.45
CA GLU A 278 34.29 3.80 -1.31
C GLU A 278 33.85 4.48 -0.01
N GLN A 279 34.13 5.77 0.16
CA GLN A 279 33.73 6.52 1.35
C GLN A 279 32.21 6.70 1.38
N ALA A 280 31.59 6.99 0.23
CA ALA A 280 30.13 7.06 0.11
C ALA A 280 29.46 5.73 0.47
N LEU A 281 29.98 4.61 -0.04
CA LEU A 281 29.44 3.28 0.26
C LEU A 281 29.62 2.91 1.74
N LYS A 282 30.77 3.25 2.34
CA LYS A 282 31.00 3.04 3.78
C LYS A 282 30.07 3.91 4.65
N LEU A 283 29.75 5.13 4.23
CA LEU A 283 28.75 5.97 4.88
C LEU A 283 27.36 5.32 4.82
N MET A 284 26.93 4.83 3.65
CA MET A 284 25.66 4.10 3.50
C MET A 284 25.61 2.85 4.40
N ASN A 285 26.70 2.06 4.44
CA ASN A 285 26.82 0.88 5.32
C ASN A 285 26.71 1.25 6.80
N SER A 286 27.38 2.34 7.20
CA SER A 286 27.32 2.87 8.57
C SER A 286 25.89 3.26 8.96
N CYS A 287 25.13 3.85 8.04
CA CYS A 287 23.71 4.17 8.25
C CYS A 287 22.85 2.91 8.37
N ALA A 288 23.11 1.88 7.56
CA ALA A 288 22.39 0.62 7.63
C ALA A 288 22.65 -0.13 8.95
N VAL A 289 23.87 -0.09 9.48
CA VAL A 289 24.21 -0.60 10.82
C VAL A 289 23.35 0.09 11.87
N ALA A 290 23.29 1.43 11.85
CA ALA A 290 22.48 2.19 12.80
C ALA A 290 20.98 1.84 12.69
N VAL A 291 20.46 1.66 11.47
CA VAL A 291 19.06 1.22 11.27
C VAL A 291 18.84 -0.15 11.89
N LEU A 292 19.76 -1.10 11.71
CA LEU A 292 19.63 -2.41 12.32
C LEU A 292 19.64 -2.32 13.84
N GLU A 293 20.55 -1.56 14.43
CA GLU A 293 20.65 -1.31 15.88
C GLU A 293 19.35 -0.72 16.44
N GLU A 294 18.78 0.27 15.76
CA GLU A 294 17.57 0.98 16.18
C GLU A 294 16.30 0.11 16.02
N PHE A 295 16.17 -0.62 14.91
CA PHE A 295 14.98 -1.40 14.59
C PHE A 295 15.25 -2.91 14.73
N GLN A 296 15.06 -3.42 15.95
CA GLN A 296 15.34 -4.82 16.35
C GLN A 296 14.59 -5.91 15.55
N ASP A 297 13.50 -5.53 14.88
CA ASP A 297 12.70 -6.40 14.03
C ASP A 297 13.34 -6.65 12.65
N ILE A 298 14.31 -5.84 12.25
CA ILE A 298 15.10 -6.02 11.03
C ILE A 298 16.15 -7.11 11.28
N ALA A 299 16.06 -8.20 10.52
CA ALA A 299 16.93 -9.37 10.65
C ALA A 299 18.18 -9.25 9.77
N PHE A 300 18.07 -8.60 8.62
CA PHE A 300 19.11 -8.54 7.60
C PHE A 300 18.95 -7.28 6.76
N ALA A 301 20.05 -6.73 6.25
CA ALA A 301 20.01 -5.71 5.22
C ALA A 301 21.06 -5.95 4.13
N TYR A 302 20.75 -5.49 2.93
CA TYR A 302 21.65 -5.57 1.78
C TYR A 302 21.65 -4.25 1.01
N GLY A 303 22.84 -3.70 0.74
CA GLY A 303 23.01 -2.39 0.10
C GLY A 303 23.92 -2.44 -1.11
N VAL A 304 23.56 -1.63 -2.11
CA VAL A 304 24.25 -1.50 -3.40
C VAL A 304 24.10 -0.05 -3.87
N SER A 305 25.17 0.58 -4.35
CA SER A 305 25.11 1.97 -4.85
C SER A 305 24.48 2.90 -3.80
N ASP A 306 23.35 3.52 -4.15
CA ASP A 306 22.54 4.44 -3.39
C ASP A 306 21.25 3.80 -2.82
N GLU A 307 21.11 2.48 -2.95
CA GLU A 307 19.97 1.71 -2.40
C GLU A 307 20.37 0.80 -1.22
N PHE A 308 19.42 0.60 -0.31
CA PHE A 308 19.50 -0.40 0.77
C PHE A 308 18.16 -1.11 0.96
N SER A 309 18.20 -2.43 1.16
CA SER A 309 17.04 -3.27 1.43
C SER A 309 17.09 -3.80 2.86
N PHE A 310 16.07 -3.53 3.66
CA PHE A 310 15.96 -3.98 5.05
C PHE A 310 14.88 -5.05 5.18
N VAL A 311 15.26 -6.24 5.66
CA VAL A 311 14.39 -7.42 5.78
C VAL A 311 13.86 -7.51 7.21
N LEU A 312 12.57 -7.27 7.39
CA LEU A 312 11.85 -7.49 8.64
C LEU A 312 11.41 -8.94 8.75
N LYS A 313 11.48 -9.48 9.98
CA LYS A 313 11.02 -10.84 10.30
C LYS A 313 9.56 -11.04 9.88
N ASN A 314 9.24 -12.23 9.37
CA ASN A 314 7.87 -12.55 8.95
C ASN A 314 6.80 -12.44 10.07
N LYS A 315 7.20 -12.68 11.32
CA LYS A 315 6.38 -12.52 12.53
C LYS A 315 6.43 -11.11 13.14
N SER A 316 7.10 -10.16 12.50
CA SER A 316 7.21 -8.79 13.01
C SER A 316 5.83 -8.13 13.11
N GLU A 317 5.57 -7.53 14.27
CA GLU A 317 4.40 -6.68 14.53
C GLU A 317 4.81 -5.21 14.62
N LEU A 318 5.99 -4.85 14.09
CA LEU A 318 6.51 -3.49 14.08
C LEU A 318 5.44 -2.54 13.49
N TYR A 319 5.07 -1.54 14.28
CA TYR A 319 3.99 -0.59 13.96
C TYR A 319 2.67 -1.24 13.49
N LYS A 320 2.32 -2.43 14.02
CA LYS A 320 1.14 -3.21 13.60
C LYS A 320 1.12 -3.46 12.08
N ARG A 321 2.31 -3.58 11.48
CA ARG A 321 2.52 -3.77 10.04
C ARG A 321 1.94 -2.65 9.17
N GLN A 322 1.77 -1.45 9.71
CA GLN A 322 1.36 -0.27 8.95
C GLN A 322 2.50 0.16 8.01
N SER A 323 2.29 -0.04 6.70
CA SER A 323 3.30 0.14 5.66
C SER A 323 3.91 1.56 5.71
N SER A 324 3.06 2.59 5.77
CA SER A 324 3.50 3.98 5.76
C SER A 324 4.44 4.29 6.93
N LYS A 325 4.09 3.85 8.14
CA LYS A 325 4.89 4.09 9.35
C LYS A 325 6.25 3.40 9.28
N ILE A 326 6.27 2.12 8.91
CA ILE A 326 7.51 1.34 8.76
C ILE A 326 8.43 2.04 7.75
N ILE A 327 7.94 2.34 6.54
CA ILE A 327 8.73 2.96 5.48
C ILE A 327 9.29 4.31 5.95
N SER A 328 8.44 5.20 6.43
CA SER A 328 8.86 6.55 6.82
C SER A 328 9.83 6.58 8.00
N ALA A 329 9.67 5.67 8.97
CA ALA A 329 10.52 5.63 10.15
C ALA A 329 11.94 5.17 9.77
N VAL A 330 12.05 4.12 8.95
CA VAL A 330 13.33 3.61 8.44
C VAL A 330 14.01 4.66 7.56
N VAL A 331 13.29 5.24 6.60
CA VAL A 331 13.83 6.22 5.66
C VAL A 331 14.31 7.48 6.38
N SER A 332 13.49 8.10 7.23
CA SER A 332 13.87 9.33 7.94
C SER A 332 15.06 9.12 8.88
N PHE A 333 15.09 8.00 9.61
CA PHE A 333 16.21 7.67 10.48
C PHE A 333 17.51 7.41 9.68
N PHE A 334 17.41 6.72 8.54
CA PHE A 334 18.55 6.52 7.64
C PHE A 334 19.09 7.86 7.13
N THR A 335 18.23 8.75 6.66
CA THR A 335 18.61 10.08 6.14
C THR A 335 19.27 10.94 7.22
N SER A 336 18.67 11.02 8.41
CA SER A 336 19.26 11.79 9.51
C SER A 336 20.61 11.22 9.95
N THR A 337 20.75 9.90 9.98
CA THR A 337 22.04 9.25 10.27
C THR A 337 23.09 9.57 9.20
N TYR A 338 22.71 9.52 7.92
CA TYR A 338 23.59 9.87 6.79
C TYR A 338 24.13 11.29 6.92
N MET A 339 23.27 12.22 7.30
CA MET A 339 23.66 13.61 7.54
C MET A 339 24.57 13.80 8.74
N MET A 340 24.26 13.15 9.87
CA MET A 340 25.06 13.25 11.09
C MET A 340 26.46 12.67 10.90
N ARG A 341 26.57 11.53 10.18
CA ARG A 341 27.84 10.83 9.96
C ARG A 341 28.62 11.33 8.74
N TRP A 342 28.08 12.25 7.93
CA TRP A 342 28.75 12.76 6.74
C TRP A 342 30.18 13.25 7.02
N GLY A 343 30.37 14.02 8.10
CA GLY A 343 31.69 14.57 8.47
C GLY A 343 32.72 13.51 8.86
N ASP A 344 32.29 12.34 9.32
CA ASP A 344 33.16 11.23 9.72
C ASP A 344 33.78 10.55 8.49
N PHE A 345 33.03 10.50 7.39
CA PHE A 345 33.47 9.89 6.13
C PHE A 345 34.06 10.91 5.16
N PHE A 346 33.60 12.16 5.21
CA PHE A 346 34.01 13.24 4.31
C PHE A 346 34.48 14.49 5.09
N PRO A 347 35.60 14.42 5.82
CA PRO A 347 36.06 15.51 6.70
C PRO A 347 36.39 16.81 5.95
N HIS A 348 36.71 16.71 4.66
CA HIS A 348 37.09 17.85 3.82
C HIS A 348 36.06 18.23 2.75
N LYS A 349 35.00 17.43 2.55
CA LYS A 349 33.91 17.77 1.61
C LYS A 349 32.72 18.27 2.40
N LYS A 350 32.37 19.55 2.24
CA LYS A 350 31.16 20.10 2.86
C LYS A 350 29.91 19.56 2.15
N LEU A 351 28.91 19.13 2.92
CA LEU A 351 27.58 18.80 2.39
C LEU A 351 26.94 20.09 1.83
N LYS A 352 26.72 20.14 0.51
CA LYS A 352 26.24 21.34 -0.21
C LYS A 352 24.71 21.49 -0.07
N TYR A 353 23.98 20.38 -0.10
CA TYR A 353 22.53 20.34 0.15
C TYR A 353 22.12 18.98 0.76
N PRO A 354 21.02 18.92 1.54
CA PRO A 354 20.57 17.69 2.18
C PRO A 354 20.15 16.62 1.15
N PRO A 355 20.58 15.35 1.30
CA PRO A 355 20.06 14.27 0.47
C PRO A 355 18.62 13.92 0.85
N SER A 356 17.92 13.24 -0.06
CA SER A 356 16.61 12.65 0.22
C SER A 356 16.59 11.21 -0.29
N PHE A 357 15.84 10.36 0.39
CA PHE A 357 15.67 8.96 0.03
C PHE A 357 14.18 8.65 -0.12
N ASP A 358 13.79 7.90 -1.15
CA ASP A 358 12.45 7.32 -1.23
C ASP A 358 12.44 5.88 -0.72
N GLY A 359 11.28 5.40 -0.30
CA GLY A 359 11.12 4.08 0.28
C GLY A 359 9.88 3.34 -0.23
N ARG A 360 9.96 2.02 -0.26
CA ARG A 360 8.84 1.11 -0.54
C ARG A 360 8.92 -0.14 0.33
N ALA A 361 7.78 -0.74 0.63
CA ALA A 361 7.69 -2.02 1.33
C ALA A 361 7.09 -3.09 0.42
N VAL A 362 7.71 -4.27 0.39
CA VAL A 362 7.29 -5.42 -0.43
C VAL A 362 7.14 -6.65 0.45
N CYS A 363 6.06 -7.41 0.27
CA CYS A 363 5.80 -8.63 1.04
C CYS A 363 6.23 -9.87 0.26
N TYR A 364 7.11 -10.69 0.85
CA TYR A 364 7.49 -11.99 0.29
C TYR A 364 6.96 -13.13 1.17
N PRO A 365 6.13 -14.04 0.63
CA PRO A 365 5.41 -15.01 1.44
C PRO A 365 6.29 -16.18 1.92
N THR A 366 7.38 -16.47 1.21
CA THR A 366 8.31 -17.56 1.58
C THR A 366 9.74 -17.08 1.61
N SER A 367 10.58 -17.78 2.38
CA SER A 367 12.02 -17.49 2.45
C SER A 367 12.70 -17.68 1.09
N ASP A 368 12.23 -18.62 0.26
CA ASP A 368 12.79 -18.84 -1.08
C ASP A 368 12.61 -17.62 -1.98
N ILE A 369 11.42 -17.01 -1.99
CA ILE A 369 11.15 -15.80 -2.80
C ILE A 369 11.94 -14.60 -2.25
N LEU A 370 12.11 -14.51 -0.92
CA LEU A 370 12.98 -13.51 -0.31
C LEU A 370 14.46 -13.71 -0.72
N LEU A 371 14.94 -14.95 -0.77
CA LEU A 371 16.30 -15.24 -1.24
C LEU A 371 16.46 -14.90 -2.73
N ASP A 372 15.45 -15.17 -3.56
CA ASP A 372 15.43 -14.74 -4.96
C ASP A 372 15.46 -13.22 -5.10
N TYR A 373 14.77 -12.48 -4.22
CA TYR A 373 14.89 -11.02 -4.15
C TYR A 373 16.31 -10.57 -3.85
N LEU A 374 16.94 -11.14 -2.81
CA LEU A 374 18.30 -10.77 -2.42
C LEU A 374 19.31 -11.13 -3.52
N ALA A 375 19.14 -12.29 -4.14
CA ALA A 375 19.93 -12.72 -5.29
C ALA A 375 19.75 -11.77 -6.48
N TRP A 376 18.53 -11.32 -6.76
CA TRP A 376 18.26 -10.32 -7.79
C TRP A 376 19.04 -9.03 -7.54
N ARG A 377 19.04 -8.50 -6.31
CA ARG A 377 19.79 -7.29 -5.94
C ARG A 377 21.30 -7.48 -6.12
N GLN A 378 21.86 -8.62 -5.71
CA GLN A 378 23.30 -8.88 -5.89
C GLN A 378 23.72 -9.11 -7.35
N VAL A 379 22.87 -9.74 -8.16
CA VAL A 379 23.10 -9.84 -9.61
C VAL A 379 23.07 -8.45 -10.27
N ASP A 380 22.13 -7.61 -9.88
CA ASP A 380 22.01 -6.24 -10.38
C ASP A 380 23.25 -5.39 -10.01
N CYS A 381 23.75 -5.54 -8.78
CA CYS A 381 25.04 -4.96 -8.35
C CYS A 381 26.18 -5.33 -9.31
N HIS A 382 26.34 -6.62 -9.59
CA HIS A 382 27.42 -7.10 -10.44
C HIS A 382 27.33 -6.54 -11.86
N ILE A 383 26.13 -6.54 -12.46
CA ILE A 383 25.88 -6.04 -13.81
C ILE A 383 26.16 -4.53 -13.88
N ASN A 384 25.59 -3.77 -12.94
CA ASN A 384 25.71 -2.31 -12.92
C ASN A 384 27.15 -1.87 -12.65
N ASN A 385 27.85 -2.51 -11.71
CA ASN A 385 29.25 -2.21 -11.43
C ASN A 385 30.17 -2.50 -12.64
N GLN A 386 29.98 -3.64 -13.31
CA GLN A 386 30.76 -3.97 -14.51
C GLN A 386 30.53 -2.97 -15.63
N TYR A 387 29.26 -2.64 -15.90
CA TYR A 387 28.89 -1.63 -16.89
C TYR A 387 29.47 -0.25 -16.54
N ASN A 388 29.28 0.22 -15.32
CA ASN A 388 29.76 1.53 -14.85
C ASN A 388 31.29 1.61 -14.90
N THR A 389 32.00 0.54 -14.55
CA THR A 389 33.46 0.49 -14.66
C THR A 389 33.90 0.68 -16.10
N CYS A 390 33.32 -0.05 -17.05
CA CYS A 390 33.62 0.13 -18.47
C CYS A 390 33.28 1.55 -18.94
N PHE A 391 32.09 2.03 -18.58
CA PHE A 391 31.57 3.33 -19.00
C PHE A 391 32.49 4.47 -18.55
N TRP A 392 32.86 4.50 -17.28
CA TRP A 392 33.71 5.56 -16.75
C TRP A 392 35.16 5.45 -17.21
N MET A 393 35.68 4.25 -17.49
CA MET A 393 37.00 4.11 -18.11
C MET A 393 37.02 4.63 -19.55
N LEU A 394 35.95 4.38 -20.32
CA LEU A 394 35.78 4.97 -21.65
C LEU A 394 35.70 6.50 -21.57
N VAL A 395 34.95 7.05 -20.62
CA VAL A 395 34.88 8.51 -20.42
C VAL A 395 36.25 9.08 -20.03
N LYS A 396 36.98 8.43 -19.12
CA LYS A 396 38.35 8.81 -18.73
C LYS A 396 39.35 8.71 -19.88
N SER A 397 39.11 7.85 -20.87
CA SER A 397 39.93 7.75 -22.09
C SER A 397 39.69 8.88 -23.11
N GLY A 398 38.79 9.82 -22.81
CA GLY A 398 38.48 10.98 -23.66
C GLY A 398 37.21 10.84 -24.48
N LYS A 399 36.43 9.75 -24.33
CA LYS A 399 35.11 9.63 -24.97
C LYS A 399 34.07 10.49 -24.25
N SER A 400 33.10 11.01 -24.99
CA SER A 400 31.92 11.62 -24.37
C SER A 400 31.03 10.57 -23.69
N LYS A 401 30.18 10.99 -22.74
CA LYS A 401 29.19 10.10 -22.10
C LYS A 401 28.33 9.35 -23.14
N ILE A 402 27.91 10.04 -24.20
CA ILE A 402 27.11 9.46 -25.31
C ILE A 402 27.91 8.41 -26.07
N GLN A 403 29.15 8.73 -26.46
CA GLN A 403 30.02 7.80 -27.17
C GLN A 403 30.32 6.54 -26.34
N ALA A 404 30.53 6.70 -25.03
CA ALA A 404 30.75 5.57 -24.14
C ALA A 404 29.50 4.68 -24.02
N GLN A 405 28.30 5.28 -23.96
CA GLN A 405 27.04 4.54 -23.92
C GLN A 405 26.79 3.77 -25.23
N ASP A 406 27.01 4.42 -26.38
CA ASP A 406 26.85 3.78 -27.69
C ASP A 406 27.84 2.64 -27.89
N TYR A 407 29.08 2.81 -27.41
CA TYR A 407 30.11 1.76 -27.47
C TYR A 407 29.73 0.52 -26.64
N LEU A 408 29.12 0.72 -25.47
CA LEU A 408 28.72 -0.39 -24.59
C LEU A 408 27.37 -1.00 -24.95
N LYS A 409 26.62 -0.39 -25.86
CA LYS A 409 25.29 -0.84 -26.26
C LYS A 409 25.37 -2.22 -26.90
N GLY A 410 24.58 -3.17 -26.39
CA GLY A 410 24.54 -4.55 -26.89
C GLY A 410 25.70 -5.44 -26.45
N THR A 411 26.71 -4.90 -25.74
CA THR A 411 27.86 -5.70 -25.31
C THR A 411 27.48 -6.75 -24.27
N GLN A 412 28.14 -7.91 -24.31
CA GLN A 412 28.00 -9.00 -23.34
C GLN A 412 28.99 -8.85 -22.17
N THR A 413 28.83 -9.66 -21.11
CA THR A 413 29.71 -9.67 -19.93
C THR A 413 31.16 -9.99 -20.29
N ARG A 414 31.37 -10.93 -21.22
CA ARG A 414 32.72 -11.31 -21.67
C ARG A 414 33.42 -10.15 -22.39
N GLU A 415 32.73 -9.50 -23.32
CA GLU A 415 33.26 -8.37 -24.08
C GLU A 415 33.63 -7.19 -23.17
N LYS A 416 32.83 -6.93 -22.12
CA LYS A 416 33.16 -5.93 -21.09
C LYS A 416 34.43 -6.28 -20.31
N ASN A 417 34.63 -7.55 -19.96
CA ASN A 417 35.87 -8.00 -19.29
C ASN A 417 37.09 -7.92 -20.22
N GLU A 418 36.92 -8.24 -21.50
CA GLU A 418 37.96 -8.10 -22.51
C GLU A 418 38.32 -6.63 -22.71
N LEU A 419 37.33 -5.73 -22.79
CA LEU A 419 37.52 -4.28 -22.84
C LEU A 419 38.34 -3.77 -21.64
N LEU A 420 37.94 -4.14 -20.41
CA LEU A 420 38.63 -3.72 -19.19
C LEU A 420 40.08 -4.22 -19.15
N SER A 421 40.30 -5.49 -19.47
CA SER A 421 41.63 -6.09 -19.39
C SER A 421 42.56 -5.63 -20.52
N GLN A 422 42.11 -5.64 -21.78
CA GLN A 422 42.96 -5.34 -22.93
C GLN A 422 43.22 -3.84 -23.10
N GLN A 423 42.19 -3.00 -22.93
CA GLN A 423 42.32 -1.56 -23.19
C GLN A 423 42.76 -0.77 -21.96
N PHE A 424 42.35 -1.21 -20.77
CA PHE A 424 42.56 -0.45 -19.53
C PHE A 424 43.47 -1.17 -18.52
N GLY A 425 43.88 -2.42 -18.78
CA GLY A 425 44.71 -3.19 -17.86
C GLY A 425 44.01 -3.52 -16.54
N ILE A 426 42.67 -3.47 -16.49
CA ILE A 426 41.88 -3.70 -15.28
C ILE A 426 41.34 -5.13 -15.30
N GLU A 427 41.76 -5.93 -14.33
CA GLU A 427 41.12 -7.22 -14.06
C GLU A 427 39.89 -7.01 -13.17
N TYR A 428 38.69 -7.15 -13.73
CA TYR A 428 37.45 -6.89 -12.99
C TYR A 428 37.34 -7.71 -11.70
N ASN A 429 37.80 -8.97 -11.70
CA ASN A 429 37.73 -9.86 -10.55
C ASN A 429 38.68 -9.52 -9.40
N SER A 430 39.65 -8.63 -9.62
CA SER A 430 40.55 -8.13 -8.56
C SER A 430 40.05 -6.82 -7.92
N LEU A 431 38.97 -6.22 -8.46
CA LEU A 431 38.36 -5.03 -7.84
C LEU A 431 37.84 -5.33 -6.43
N PRO A 432 37.83 -4.32 -5.53
CA PRO A 432 37.30 -4.44 -4.17
C PRO A 432 35.93 -5.13 -4.13
N VAL A 433 35.77 -6.05 -3.16
CA VAL A 433 34.58 -6.91 -3.07
C VAL A 433 33.32 -6.09 -2.82
N ILE A 434 33.41 -5.01 -2.04
CA ILE A 434 32.32 -4.05 -1.79
C ILE A 434 31.70 -3.50 -3.09
N PHE A 435 32.49 -3.31 -4.15
CA PHE A 435 31.97 -2.82 -5.44
C PHE A 435 31.30 -3.91 -6.26
N ARG A 436 31.73 -5.17 -6.09
CA ARG A 436 31.29 -6.30 -6.93
C ARG A 436 30.13 -7.08 -6.34
N MET A 437 30.04 -7.12 -5.02
CA MET A 437 29.10 -7.96 -4.27
C MET A 437 28.12 -7.17 -3.42
N GLY A 438 28.30 -5.84 -3.30
CA GLY A 438 27.53 -5.01 -2.37
C GLY A 438 27.86 -5.31 -0.91
N SER A 439 27.03 -4.82 -0.01
CA SER A 439 27.25 -4.92 1.44
C SER A 439 26.06 -5.58 2.13
N SER A 440 26.32 -6.61 2.93
CA SER A 440 25.35 -7.26 3.81
C SER A 440 25.54 -6.77 5.25
N VAL A 441 24.45 -6.47 5.95
CA VAL A 441 24.47 -6.06 7.37
C VAL A 441 23.53 -6.95 8.15
N PHE A 442 24.01 -7.54 9.25
CA PHE A 442 23.23 -8.48 10.06
C PHE A 442 23.75 -8.56 11.50
N ARG A 443 22.91 -9.09 12.39
CA ARG A 443 23.27 -9.33 13.79
C ARG A 443 24.10 -10.61 13.93
N LEU A 444 25.26 -10.52 14.56
CA LEU A 444 26.10 -11.66 14.94
C LEU A 444 25.50 -12.33 16.19
N LYS A 445 25.48 -13.67 16.24
CA LYS A 445 25.06 -14.39 17.45
C LYS A 445 26.15 -14.31 18.52
N GLU A 446 25.74 -14.22 19.79
CA GLU A 446 26.63 -14.36 20.94
C GLU A 446 27.45 -15.66 20.84
N GLY A 447 28.77 -15.55 20.97
CA GLY A 447 29.60 -16.70 21.30
C GLY A 447 29.44 -17.02 22.79
N VAL A 448 29.06 -18.24 23.14
CA VAL A 448 29.14 -18.71 24.53
C VAL A 448 30.62 -18.88 24.87
N THR A 449 31.20 -17.98 25.65
CA THR A 449 32.50 -18.25 26.28
C THR A 449 32.26 -19.14 27.50
N GLU A 450 32.56 -20.43 27.36
CA GLU A 450 32.77 -21.30 28.50
C GLU A 450 34.13 -20.97 29.13
N GLU A 451 34.14 -20.10 30.14
CA GLU A 451 35.24 -20.06 31.10
C GLU A 451 34.77 -20.75 32.40
N ASN A 452 35.43 -21.88 32.71
CA ASN A 452 35.44 -22.51 34.04
C ASN A 452 34.09 -22.83 34.69
N GLY A 453 33.14 -23.41 33.96
CA GLY A 453 32.02 -24.16 34.56
C GLY A 453 30.99 -23.35 35.37
N GLU A 454 31.05 -22.03 35.36
CA GLU A 454 30.00 -21.16 35.91
C GLU A 454 29.34 -20.36 34.78
N VAL A 455 28.06 -20.64 34.54
CA VAL A 455 27.22 -19.89 33.60
C VAL A 455 26.91 -18.52 34.23
N SER A 456 27.77 -17.53 34.00
CA SER A 456 27.45 -16.15 34.34
C SER A 456 26.52 -15.57 33.26
N GLY A 457 25.25 -15.36 33.61
CA GLY A 457 24.22 -14.82 32.72
C GLY A 457 24.37 -13.32 32.48
N LYS A 458 25.40 -12.90 31.75
CA LYS A 458 25.43 -11.58 31.11
C LYS A 458 24.93 -11.73 29.67
N GLN A 459 23.72 -11.26 29.40
CA GLN A 459 23.29 -10.95 28.02
C GLN A 459 24.25 -9.91 27.45
N VAL A 460 25.00 -10.28 26.42
CA VAL A 460 25.84 -9.38 25.64
C VAL A 460 24.99 -8.91 24.47
N GLU A 461 24.85 -7.60 24.28
CA GLU A 461 24.10 -7.08 23.14
C GLU A 461 24.68 -7.64 21.83
N ALA A 462 23.81 -8.23 20.99
CA ALA A 462 24.23 -8.81 19.72
C ALA A 462 24.83 -7.75 18.80
N GLU A 463 26.14 -7.83 18.55
CA GLU A 463 26.90 -6.93 17.69
C GLU A 463 26.41 -7.00 16.24
N VAL A 464 26.26 -5.84 15.58
CA VAL A 464 25.85 -5.76 14.18
C VAL A 464 27.11 -5.73 13.30
N GLY A 465 27.25 -6.73 12.42
CA GLY A 465 28.38 -6.88 11.52
C GLY A 465 28.07 -6.48 10.07
N VAL A 466 29.12 -6.14 9.31
CA VAL A 466 29.07 -5.89 7.86
C VAL A 466 29.92 -6.94 7.13
N ASP A 467 29.38 -7.53 6.07
CA ASP A 467 30.05 -8.52 5.22
C ASP A 467 29.85 -8.20 3.73
N TYR A 468 30.73 -8.69 2.86
CA TYR A 468 30.71 -8.46 1.42
C TYR A 468 30.63 -9.79 0.63
N SER A 469 30.15 -10.85 1.27
CA SER A 469 30.10 -12.19 0.68
C SER A 469 29.02 -12.37 -0.39
N ASN A 470 29.19 -13.42 -1.19
CA ASN A 470 28.18 -13.84 -2.15
C ASN A 470 27.00 -14.47 -1.40
N ILE A 471 25.81 -13.90 -1.54
CA ILE A 471 24.57 -14.34 -0.88
C ILE A 471 23.72 -15.26 -1.77
N ILE A 472 24.17 -15.54 -2.99
CA ILE A 472 23.51 -16.40 -3.99
C ILE A 472 23.98 -17.86 -3.88
N ASP A 473 25.26 -18.09 -3.56
CA ASP A 473 25.88 -19.41 -3.66
C ASP A 473 25.70 -20.24 -2.38
N GLN A 474 24.85 -21.27 -2.44
CA GLN A 474 24.58 -22.18 -1.32
C GLN A 474 25.77 -23.12 -1.00
N SER A 475 26.82 -23.15 -1.83
CA SER A 475 27.92 -24.13 -1.73
C SER A 475 29.01 -23.78 -0.72
N ARG A 476 29.02 -22.57 -0.14
CA ARG A 476 29.93 -22.17 0.93
C ARG A 476 29.15 -21.79 2.18
N ASN A 477 28.95 -22.79 3.06
CA ASN A 477 28.62 -22.64 4.49
C ASN A 477 27.92 -21.33 4.87
N VAL A 478 26.70 -21.15 4.38
CA VAL A 478 25.77 -20.17 4.95
C VAL A 478 25.07 -20.82 6.14
N SER A 479 25.86 -21.25 7.13
CA SER A 479 25.32 -21.56 8.46
C SER A 479 24.73 -20.30 9.08
N SER A 480 25.20 -19.10 8.74
CA SER A 480 24.75 -17.82 9.32
C SER A 480 23.40 -17.29 8.79
N LEU A 481 23.13 -17.22 7.47
CA LEU A 481 21.80 -16.78 6.98
C LEU A 481 20.71 -17.84 7.19
N SER A 482 21.03 -19.13 7.14
CA SER A 482 20.05 -20.18 7.46
C SER A 482 19.68 -20.17 8.95
N LEU A 483 20.60 -19.77 9.84
CA LEU A 483 20.33 -19.63 11.28
C LEU A 483 19.60 -18.33 11.67
N SER A 484 19.56 -17.30 10.82
CA SER A 484 18.86 -16.03 11.07
C SER A 484 17.47 -15.94 10.41
N LEU A 485 17.25 -16.67 9.31
CA LEU A 485 15.99 -16.66 8.55
C LEU A 485 15.08 -17.88 8.81
N VAL A 486 15.51 -18.88 9.59
CA VAL A 486 14.71 -20.09 9.88
C VAL A 486 14.39 -20.18 11.38
N PRO A 487 13.11 -20.35 11.79
CA PRO A 487 12.77 -20.63 13.18
C PRO A 487 13.14 -22.08 13.52
N HIS A 488 13.91 -22.29 14.60
CA HIS A 488 14.23 -23.62 15.11
C HIS A 488 12.96 -24.37 15.56
N HIS A 489 12.60 -25.44 14.84
CA HIS A 489 11.95 -26.59 15.44
C HIS A 489 12.99 -27.69 15.65
N TYR A 490 13.05 -28.16 16.89
CA TYR A 490 13.90 -29.23 17.36
C TYR A 490 13.78 -30.45 16.44
N ILE A 491 14.87 -30.83 15.78
CA ILE A 491 15.07 -32.21 15.33
C ILE A 491 16.15 -32.78 16.24
N LEU A 492 15.71 -33.52 17.26
CA LEU A 492 16.56 -34.43 18.00
C LEU A 492 17.10 -35.46 16.99
N ARG A 493 18.41 -35.42 16.70
CA ARG A 493 19.09 -36.55 16.09
C ARG A 493 19.49 -37.52 17.20
N PRO A 494 19.10 -38.81 17.14
CA PRO A 494 19.75 -39.82 17.96
C PRO A 494 21.13 -40.14 17.41
N SER A 495 22.02 -40.46 18.34
CA SER A 495 23.41 -40.87 18.20
C SER A 495 23.64 -42.09 17.31
N GLU A 496 24.85 -42.13 16.76
CA GLU A 496 25.47 -43.19 15.97
C GLU A 496 25.24 -44.63 16.48
N SER A 497 25.01 -45.57 15.55
CA SER A 497 25.82 -46.79 15.42
C SER A 497 25.29 -47.68 14.28
N SER A 498 26.19 -48.09 13.38
CA SER A 498 26.36 -49.45 12.83
C SER A 498 26.94 -49.42 11.42
N ASN A 499 28.11 -50.04 11.31
CA ASN A 499 28.85 -50.34 10.09
C ASN A 499 28.06 -51.31 9.20
N LEU A 500 28.07 -51.08 7.88
CA LEU A 500 28.10 -52.12 6.83
C LEU A 500 28.41 -51.47 5.45
N PRO A 501 29.19 -52.12 4.55
CA PRO A 501 29.66 -51.53 3.31
C PRO A 501 28.71 -51.81 2.12
N VAL A 502 28.52 -50.82 1.23
CA VAL A 502 27.74 -50.95 -0.02
C VAL A 502 28.61 -50.45 -1.19
N PRO A 503 28.65 -51.14 -2.36
CA PRO A 503 29.69 -50.99 -3.40
C PRO A 503 29.44 -49.82 -4.37
N PRO A 504 30.42 -49.47 -5.25
CA PRO A 504 30.37 -48.23 -6.01
C PRO A 504 29.47 -48.37 -7.24
N ILE A 505 28.54 -47.43 -7.42
CA ILE A 505 27.73 -47.28 -8.63
C ILE A 505 28.22 -46.04 -9.38
N THR A 506 28.67 -46.27 -10.61
CA THR A 506 29.11 -45.30 -11.60
C THR A 506 27.96 -44.41 -12.11
N PRO A 507 28.17 -43.11 -12.35
CA PRO A 507 27.15 -42.25 -12.94
C PRO A 507 27.09 -42.45 -14.46
N ARG A 508 25.91 -42.83 -14.97
CA ARG A 508 25.59 -42.76 -16.41
C ARG A 508 25.28 -41.32 -16.78
N VAL A 509 26.12 -40.77 -17.65
CA VAL A 509 25.88 -39.53 -18.41
C VAL A 509 24.76 -39.79 -19.42
N MET A 510 23.72 -38.96 -19.40
CA MET A 510 22.73 -38.90 -20.47
C MET A 510 22.83 -37.51 -21.11
N GLU A 511 23.49 -37.45 -22.26
CA GLU A 511 23.59 -36.27 -23.12
C GLU A 511 22.21 -35.95 -23.70
N LEU A 512 21.75 -34.71 -23.53
CA LEU A 512 20.66 -34.12 -24.31
C LEU A 512 21.23 -32.93 -25.09
N LYS A 513 21.31 -33.10 -26.42
CA LYS A 513 21.64 -32.05 -27.39
C LYS A 513 20.53 -31.01 -27.47
N PRO A 514 20.82 -29.70 -27.61
CA PRO A 514 19.82 -28.70 -27.92
C PRO A 514 19.81 -28.39 -29.42
N GLU A 515 18.64 -28.48 -30.05
CA GLU A 515 18.38 -27.89 -31.37
C GLU A 515 16.92 -27.42 -31.40
N VAL A 516 16.69 -26.12 -31.18
CA VAL A 516 15.57 -25.38 -31.80
C VAL A 516 16.02 -23.92 -32.00
N GLN A 517 16.07 -23.51 -33.27
CA GLN A 517 16.27 -22.14 -33.74
C GLN A 517 15.16 -21.20 -33.27
N TYR A 518 15.52 -20.05 -32.72
CA TYR A 518 14.61 -18.90 -32.62
C TYR A 518 14.88 -17.95 -33.78
N GLY A 519 13.83 -17.67 -34.56
CA GLY A 519 13.83 -16.70 -35.64
C GLY A 519 13.88 -15.26 -35.15
N ASP A 520 14.51 -14.42 -35.96
CA ASP A 520 14.56 -12.96 -35.85
C ASP A 520 13.18 -12.35 -35.60
N PHE A 521 13.05 -11.54 -34.55
CA PHE A 521 12.16 -10.38 -34.56
C PHE A 521 12.77 -9.21 -33.78
N SER A 522 12.67 -8.06 -34.46
CA SER A 522 13.27 -6.76 -34.22
C SER A 522 13.14 -6.18 -32.80
N LEU A 523 14.24 -5.60 -32.33
CA LEU A 523 14.40 -4.90 -31.05
C LEU A 523 14.04 -3.40 -31.18
N THR A 524 13.04 -2.92 -30.45
CA THR A 524 12.91 -1.50 -30.09
C THR A 524 12.36 -1.33 -28.68
N ASN A 525 13.26 -1.23 -27.69
CA ASN A 525 13.33 -0.15 -26.69
C ASN A 525 14.17 -0.57 -25.48
N SER A 526 15.38 -0.01 -25.40
CA SER A 526 16.24 -0.01 -24.22
C SER A 526 16.19 1.36 -23.57
N LEU A 527 15.88 1.42 -22.27
CA LEU A 527 16.31 2.52 -21.41
C LEU A 527 17.09 1.95 -20.22
N VAL A 528 18.35 2.36 -20.19
CA VAL A 528 19.26 2.42 -19.02
C VAL A 528 18.77 3.58 -18.16
N ASN A 529 18.92 3.50 -16.82
CA ASN A 529 18.66 4.59 -15.89
C ASN A 529 19.44 5.86 -16.29
N VAL A 530 18.77 6.72 -17.04
CA VAL A 530 19.04 8.14 -17.24
C VAL A 530 17.66 8.77 -17.05
N ASP A 531 17.53 9.63 -16.05
CA ASP A 531 16.30 10.37 -15.80
C ASP A 531 15.88 11.09 -17.10
N LYS A 532 14.84 10.57 -17.76
CA LYS A 532 14.23 11.16 -18.94
C LYS A 532 13.07 12.03 -18.48
N GLU A 533 13.37 13.20 -17.94
CA GLU A 533 12.34 14.18 -17.57
C GLU A 533 12.59 15.60 -18.10
N ASP A 534 13.63 15.84 -18.91
CA ASP A 534 13.93 17.19 -19.43
C ASP A 534 13.44 17.50 -20.85
N LEU A 535 12.76 16.60 -21.54
CA LEU A 535 12.18 16.90 -22.86
C LEU A 535 10.88 16.13 -23.05
N LEU A 536 9.74 16.81 -22.85
CA LEU A 536 8.51 16.73 -23.64
C LEU A 536 7.47 17.69 -23.01
N ARG A 537 7.48 18.95 -23.49
CA ARG A 537 6.28 19.79 -23.54
C ARG A 537 5.59 19.50 -24.88
N GLU A 538 4.27 19.45 -24.83
CA GLU A 538 3.31 19.40 -25.95
C GLU A 538 3.24 18.07 -26.73
N GLU A 539 2.19 17.28 -26.49
CA GLU A 539 1.13 16.97 -27.46
C GLU A 539 0.01 16.11 -26.81
N ALA A 540 -1.17 16.14 -27.42
CA ALA A 540 -2.50 16.00 -26.81
C ALA A 540 -3.13 14.60 -26.82
N ASP A 541 -4.20 14.48 -26.01
CA ASP A 541 -5.37 13.59 -26.04
C ASP A 541 -5.39 12.28 -26.86
N SER A 542 -5.73 11.19 -26.18
CA SER A 542 -6.74 10.24 -26.66
C SER A 542 -7.39 9.50 -25.47
N ASP A 543 -8.72 9.49 -25.45
CA ASP A 543 -9.60 8.90 -24.43
C ASP A 543 -9.32 7.40 -24.23
N ALA A 544 -8.95 7.03 -23.00
CA ALA A 544 -8.92 5.64 -22.52
C ALA A 544 -10.15 5.40 -21.62
N GLY A 545 -10.86 4.29 -21.85
CA GLY A 545 -12.15 3.95 -21.23
C GLY A 545 -12.21 4.16 -19.71
N SER A 546 -13.27 4.83 -19.24
CA SER A 546 -13.49 5.15 -17.83
C SER A 546 -14.34 4.08 -17.14
N VAL A 547 -13.87 3.57 -16.00
CA VAL A 547 -14.71 2.81 -15.06
C VAL A 547 -15.62 3.80 -14.34
N ILE A 548 -16.93 3.60 -14.43
CA ILE A 548 -17.91 4.51 -13.84
C ILE A 548 -18.46 3.89 -12.54
N ILE A 549 -18.18 4.56 -11.42
CA ILE A 549 -18.79 4.26 -10.13
C ILE A 549 -20.07 5.08 -10.01
N CYS A 550 -21.21 4.42 -9.91
CA CYS A 550 -22.47 5.11 -9.67
C CYS A 550 -22.59 5.49 -8.18
N ASP A 551 -22.12 6.68 -7.80
CA ASP A 551 -22.31 7.23 -6.45
C ASP A 551 -23.68 7.89 -6.28
N HIS A 552 -24.33 7.61 -5.14
CA HIS A 552 -25.56 8.28 -4.71
C HIS A 552 -25.23 9.57 -3.96
N SER A 553 -25.12 10.69 -4.67
CA SER A 553 -25.32 12.01 -4.06
C SER A 553 -26.83 12.26 -3.92
N ILE A 554 -27.30 12.34 -2.67
CA ILE A 554 -28.68 12.73 -2.35
C ILE A 554 -28.81 14.23 -2.64
N CYS A 555 -29.38 14.58 -3.80
CA CYS A 555 -29.97 15.90 -4.03
C CYS A 555 -31.34 15.92 -3.36
N ASP A 556 -31.44 16.65 -2.26
CA ASP A 556 -32.71 16.96 -1.60
C ASP A 556 -33.31 18.19 -2.31
N SER A 557 -34.30 17.95 -3.16
CA SER A 557 -35.23 18.99 -3.60
C SER A 557 -36.59 18.34 -3.80
N GLY A 558 -37.42 18.42 -2.76
CA GLY A 558 -38.85 18.22 -2.88
C GLY A 558 -39.47 19.35 -3.69
N ASP A 559 -40.04 19.01 -4.84
CA ASP A 559 -41.44 19.23 -5.19
C ASP A 559 -41.62 18.82 -6.64
N GLY A 560 -42.76 18.19 -6.94
CA GLY A 560 -43.08 17.73 -8.28
C GLY A 560 -43.23 18.90 -9.25
N ASP A 561 -42.54 18.82 -10.39
CA ASP A 561 -43.14 19.14 -11.67
C ASP A 561 -42.29 18.60 -12.83
N ILE A 562 -43.00 18.07 -13.80
CA ILE A 562 -42.53 17.77 -15.15
C ILE A 562 -42.13 19.09 -15.80
N CYS A 563 -40.90 19.23 -16.29
CA CYS A 563 -40.60 20.20 -17.34
C CYS A 563 -39.36 19.82 -18.15
N ALA A 564 -39.62 19.60 -19.43
CA ALA A 564 -38.66 19.51 -20.51
C ALA A 564 -37.91 20.84 -20.70
N VAL A 565 -36.65 20.77 -21.14
CA VAL A 565 -36.05 21.78 -22.02
C VAL A 565 -35.10 21.08 -22.99
N ALA A 566 -35.45 21.15 -24.28
CA ALA A 566 -34.58 20.87 -25.42
C ALA A 566 -33.72 22.10 -25.74
N ASP A 567 -32.51 21.91 -26.29
CA ASP A 567 -32.15 22.51 -27.59
C ASP A 567 -30.80 22.02 -28.16
N TYR A 568 -30.92 21.42 -29.35
CA TYR A 568 -30.12 21.45 -30.58
C TYR A 568 -28.58 21.55 -30.57
N VAL A 569 -27.94 20.49 -31.09
CA VAL A 569 -26.90 20.57 -32.13
C VAL A 569 -27.24 19.55 -33.23
N GLU A 570 -27.32 19.98 -34.49
CA GLU A 570 -27.60 19.13 -35.66
C GLU A 570 -26.52 18.07 -35.87
N CYS A 571 -26.93 16.80 -35.97
CA CYS A 571 -26.10 15.69 -36.44
C CYS A 571 -26.46 15.34 -37.89
N VAL A 572 -25.43 15.24 -38.72
CA VAL A 572 -25.50 14.68 -40.08
C VAL A 572 -25.77 13.18 -39.98
N ALA A 573 -26.79 12.72 -40.70
CA ALA A 573 -27.22 11.33 -40.73
C ALA A 573 -26.22 10.41 -41.44
N VAL A 574 -25.85 9.27 -40.83
CA VAL A 574 -25.39 8.05 -41.52
C VAL A 574 -25.82 6.78 -40.76
N GLU A 575 -26.64 6.00 -41.45
CA GLU A 575 -26.90 4.54 -41.46
C GLU A 575 -27.27 3.73 -40.19
N THR A 576 -28.48 3.16 -40.32
CA THR A 576 -29.15 2.08 -39.57
C THR A 576 -28.25 0.96 -39.07
N THR A 577 -28.27 0.70 -37.75
CA THR A 577 -27.64 -0.46 -37.12
C THR A 577 -28.55 -1.70 -37.23
N GLU A 578 -28.13 -2.71 -37.99
CA GLU A 578 -28.73 -4.05 -37.96
C GLU A 578 -28.53 -4.70 -36.58
N LYS A 579 -29.56 -5.38 -36.04
CA LYS A 579 -29.46 -6.18 -34.81
C LYS A 579 -28.51 -7.37 -35.04
N LEU A 580 -27.35 -7.37 -34.39
CA LEU A 580 -26.43 -8.50 -34.40
C LEU A 580 -27.00 -9.68 -33.60
N GLU A 581 -27.17 -10.84 -34.23
CA GLU A 581 -27.63 -12.07 -33.57
C GLU A 581 -26.48 -12.82 -32.89
N LEU A 582 -26.68 -13.27 -31.65
CA LEU A 582 -25.75 -14.13 -30.90
C LEU A 582 -25.63 -15.52 -31.55
N PRO A 583 -24.45 -16.16 -31.56
CA PRO A 583 -24.31 -17.55 -32.00
C PRO A 583 -25.22 -18.50 -31.21
N GLU A 584 -25.89 -19.45 -31.90
CA GLU A 584 -26.89 -20.37 -31.30
C GLU A 584 -26.39 -21.15 -30.08
N GLU A 585 -25.07 -21.38 -29.98
CA GLU A 585 -24.42 -22.08 -28.88
C GLU A 585 -24.50 -21.30 -27.55
N PHE A 586 -24.47 -19.96 -27.59
CA PHE A 586 -24.50 -19.09 -26.41
C PHE A 586 -25.87 -18.46 -26.15
N ALA A 587 -26.78 -18.50 -27.13
CA ALA A 587 -28.14 -17.99 -26.99
C ALA A 587 -28.98 -18.72 -25.92
N LYS A 588 -28.60 -19.94 -25.52
CA LYS A 588 -29.32 -20.75 -24.53
C LYS A 588 -28.99 -20.39 -23.07
N SER A 589 -27.86 -19.74 -22.82
CA SER A 589 -27.35 -19.43 -21.48
C SER A 589 -27.45 -17.95 -21.09
N VAL A 590 -27.75 -17.08 -22.07
CA VAL A 590 -27.97 -15.64 -21.87
C VAL A 590 -29.47 -15.34 -21.74
N MET A 591 -29.85 -14.58 -20.71
CA MET A 591 -31.22 -14.11 -20.51
C MET A 591 -31.35 -12.67 -21.02
N VAL A 592 -32.31 -12.41 -21.91
CA VAL A 592 -32.54 -11.07 -22.46
C VAL A 592 -33.72 -10.39 -21.75
N LEU A 593 -33.50 -9.16 -21.27
CA LEU A 593 -34.50 -8.24 -20.74
C LEU A 593 -34.56 -6.99 -21.62
N THR A 594 -35.69 -6.28 -21.60
CA THR A 594 -35.86 -5.03 -22.35
C THR A 594 -36.44 -3.92 -21.48
N CYS A 595 -36.09 -2.68 -21.77
CA CYS A 595 -36.68 -1.48 -21.17
C CYS A 595 -36.72 -0.30 -22.14
N GLU A 596 -37.52 0.72 -21.82
CA GLU A 596 -37.46 2.01 -22.51
C GLU A 596 -36.12 2.71 -22.24
N SER A 597 -35.59 3.41 -23.24
CA SER A 597 -34.28 4.07 -23.16
C SER A 597 -34.30 5.41 -23.87
N THR A 598 -33.52 6.36 -23.35
CA THR A 598 -33.30 7.68 -23.97
C THR A 598 -32.30 7.66 -25.12
N ALA A 599 -31.63 6.52 -25.34
CA ALA A 599 -30.70 6.31 -26.45
C ALA A 599 -31.41 6.19 -27.81
N GLU A 600 -30.65 6.37 -28.90
CA GLU A 600 -31.15 6.17 -30.27
C GLU A 600 -31.77 4.76 -30.41
N GLY A 601 -33.05 4.72 -30.80
CA GLY A 601 -33.85 3.49 -30.88
C GLY A 601 -34.95 3.35 -29.81
N GLY A 602 -34.94 4.16 -28.74
CA GLY A 602 -36.03 4.25 -27.75
C GLY A 602 -36.19 3.05 -26.81
N SER A 603 -35.39 2.00 -26.99
CA SER A 603 -35.39 0.79 -26.16
C SER A 603 -33.98 0.24 -25.98
N CYS A 604 -33.73 -0.39 -24.83
CA CYS A 604 -32.49 -1.09 -24.53
C CYS A 604 -32.70 -2.60 -24.48
N ASP A 605 -31.84 -3.35 -25.17
CA ASP A 605 -31.72 -4.80 -24.98
C ASP A 605 -30.62 -5.09 -23.93
N VAL A 606 -30.99 -5.78 -22.85
CA VAL A 606 -30.12 -6.11 -21.71
C VAL A 606 -29.86 -7.62 -21.67
N TYR A 607 -28.61 -8.00 -21.89
CA TYR A 607 -28.15 -9.39 -21.96
C TYR A 607 -27.53 -9.81 -20.62
N LEU A 608 -28.26 -10.58 -19.82
CA LEU A 608 -27.79 -11.13 -18.56
C LEU A 608 -27.00 -12.43 -18.79
N VAL A 609 -25.70 -12.41 -18.49
CA VAL A 609 -24.80 -13.56 -18.56
C VAL A 609 -24.59 -14.13 -17.15
N GLY A 610 -25.07 -15.36 -16.93
CA GLY A 610 -25.05 -16.01 -15.62
C GLY A 610 -23.81 -16.88 -15.39
N THR A 611 -22.91 -16.40 -14.55
CA THR A 611 -21.60 -17.02 -14.31
C THR A 611 -21.59 -17.95 -13.10
N ALA A 612 -20.86 -19.06 -13.19
CA ALA A 612 -20.50 -19.88 -12.04
C ALA A 612 -19.12 -19.42 -11.55
N HIS A 613 -19.07 -18.82 -10.36
CA HIS A 613 -17.81 -18.26 -9.86
C HIS A 613 -16.77 -19.37 -9.74
N VAL A 614 -15.59 -19.14 -10.35
CA VAL A 614 -14.51 -20.14 -10.49
C VAL A 614 -14.71 -21.13 -11.66
N SER A 615 -15.32 -20.71 -12.78
CA SER A 615 -15.44 -21.54 -14.00
C SER A 615 -14.74 -20.92 -15.23
N GLN A 616 -13.85 -21.69 -15.86
CA GLN A 616 -13.21 -21.32 -17.13
C GLN A 616 -14.22 -21.24 -18.28
N GLU A 617 -15.30 -22.04 -18.20
CA GLU A 617 -16.41 -22.00 -19.16
C GLU A 617 -17.15 -20.68 -19.08
N SER A 618 -17.43 -20.17 -17.87
CA SER A 618 -18.03 -18.85 -17.67
C SER A 618 -17.17 -17.71 -18.21
N CYS A 619 -15.83 -17.82 -18.11
CA CYS A 619 -14.92 -16.84 -18.72
C CYS A 619 -15.03 -16.82 -20.25
N ARG A 620 -15.04 -17.98 -20.90
CA ARG A 620 -15.17 -18.10 -22.36
C ARG A 620 -16.51 -17.56 -22.85
N GLU A 621 -17.57 -17.84 -22.10
CA GLU A 621 -18.91 -17.36 -22.42
C GLU A 621 -19.01 -15.83 -22.34
N VAL A 622 -18.49 -15.23 -21.26
CA VAL A 622 -18.43 -13.77 -21.10
C VAL A 622 -17.61 -13.12 -22.22
N GLU A 623 -16.46 -13.70 -22.56
CA GLU A 623 -15.62 -13.24 -23.67
C GLU A 623 -16.37 -13.25 -25.00
N ALA A 624 -17.01 -14.38 -25.33
CA ALA A 624 -17.73 -14.56 -26.58
C ALA A 624 -18.92 -13.59 -26.71
N VAL A 625 -19.71 -13.43 -25.66
CA VAL A 625 -20.91 -12.58 -25.67
C VAL A 625 -20.54 -11.10 -25.85
N ILE A 626 -19.57 -10.59 -25.09
CA ILE A 626 -19.18 -9.18 -25.17
C ILE A 626 -18.45 -8.89 -26.48
N SER A 627 -17.59 -9.79 -26.96
CA SER A 627 -16.88 -9.64 -28.22
C SER A 627 -17.82 -9.65 -29.44
N ALA A 628 -18.87 -10.47 -29.40
CA ALA A 628 -19.89 -10.52 -30.44
C ALA A 628 -20.82 -9.30 -30.42
N LEU A 629 -21.37 -8.95 -29.26
CA LEU A 629 -22.38 -7.89 -29.14
C LEU A 629 -21.82 -6.47 -29.14
N LYS A 630 -20.56 -6.30 -28.68
CA LYS A 630 -19.91 -4.99 -28.47
C LYS A 630 -20.86 -3.95 -27.85
N PRO A 631 -21.47 -4.23 -26.68
CA PRO A 631 -22.49 -3.38 -26.08
C PRO A 631 -21.96 -1.99 -25.72
N GLN A 632 -22.84 -0.99 -25.66
CA GLN A 632 -22.48 0.37 -25.24
C GLN A 632 -22.02 0.42 -23.77
N ALA A 633 -22.55 -0.49 -22.94
CA ALA A 633 -22.19 -0.62 -21.54
C ALA A 633 -22.08 -2.09 -21.10
N VAL A 634 -21.12 -2.35 -20.21
CA VAL A 634 -20.95 -3.62 -19.51
C VAL A 634 -21.18 -3.40 -18.02
N PHE A 635 -22.12 -4.14 -17.44
CA PHE A 635 -22.43 -4.13 -16.02
C PHE A 635 -21.78 -5.35 -15.35
N LEU A 636 -21.06 -5.14 -14.25
CA LEU A 636 -20.42 -6.22 -13.49
C LEU A 636 -21.04 -6.32 -12.10
N GLU A 637 -21.34 -7.53 -11.62
CA GLU A 637 -21.66 -7.81 -10.20
C GLU A 637 -20.42 -7.62 -9.31
N LEU A 638 -19.96 -6.38 -9.22
CA LEU A 638 -18.86 -5.95 -8.39
C LEU A 638 -19.25 -4.64 -7.72
N CYS A 639 -18.82 -4.48 -6.47
CA CYS A 639 -18.91 -3.21 -5.74
C CYS A 639 -17.54 -2.54 -5.70
N SER A 640 -17.49 -1.23 -5.45
CA SER A 640 -16.25 -0.43 -5.48
C SER A 640 -15.12 -0.98 -4.58
N SER A 641 -15.46 -1.58 -3.43
CA SER A 641 -14.48 -2.20 -2.53
C SER A 641 -13.87 -3.51 -3.03
N ARG A 642 -14.39 -4.08 -4.13
CA ARG A 642 -13.91 -5.31 -4.79
C ARG A 642 -13.27 -5.03 -6.15
N LEU A 643 -13.02 -3.76 -6.48
CA LEU A 643 -12.40 -3.36 -7.75
C LEU A 643 -11.02 -4.00 -7.98
N SER A 644 -10.29 -4.32 -6.91
CA SER A 644 -9.00 -5.03 -6.99
C SER A 644 -9.08 -6.42 -7.64
N ILE A 645 -10.27 -6.99 -7.83
CA ILE A 645 -10.47 -8.24 -8.60
C ILE A 645 -10.20 -8.03 -10.09
N LEU A 646 -10.42 -6.80 -10.61
CA LEU A 646 -10.21 -6.46 -12.02
C LEU A 646 -8.73 -6.19 -12.35
N THR A 647 -7.83 -6.10 -11.37
CA THR A 647 -6.42 -5.80 -11.63
C THR A 647 -5.62 -7.08 -11.92
N PRO A 648 -4.60 -7.04 -12.81
CA PRO A 648 -3.82 -8.22 -13.22
C PRO A 648 -3.04 -8.93 -12.09
N GLN A 649 -2.86 -8.29 -10.93
CA GLN A 649 -1.98 -8.76 -9.86
C GLN A 649 -2.52 -9.96 -9.07
N THR A 650 -3.84 -10.21 -9.07
CA THR A 650 -4.46 -11.37 -8.41
C THR A 650 -4.08 -12.73 -9.03
N VAL A 651 -3.51 -12.75 -10.23
CA VAL A 651 -3.21 -13.98 -11.00
C VAL A 651 -1.93 -14.68 -10.58
N LYS A 652 -0.88 -13.98 -10.13
CA LYS A 652 0.43 -14.62 -9.94
C LYS A 652 0.55 -15.44 -8.65
N ALA A 653 -0.24 -15.15 -7.62
CA ALA A 653 -0.33 -15.98 -6.42
C ALA A 653 -1.07 -17.32 -6.67
N ALA A 654 -1.83 -17.43 -7.78
CA ALA A 654 -2.81 -18.48 -8.01
C ALA A 654 -2.41 -19.48 -9.11
N LYS A 655 -1.12 -19.59 -9.48
CA LYS A 655 -0.66 -20.60 -10.47
C LYS A 655 -0.87 -22.07 -10.05
N LYS A 656 -1.43 -22.33 -8.87
CA LYS A 656 -1.83 -23.65 -8.36
C LYS A 656 -3.35 -23.88 -8.33
N LEU A 657 -4.16 -22.90 -8.70
CA LEU A 657 -5.63 -23.00 -8.80
C LEU A 657 -6.00 -22.68 -10.25
N GLU A 658 -6.66 -23.60 -10.96
CA GLU A 658 -6.92 -23.45 -12.40
C GLU A 658 -7.86 -22.28 -12.74
N VAL A 659 -8.68 -21.79 -11.79
CA VAL A 659 -9.54 -20.59 -11.97
C VAL A 659 -9.59 -19.75 -10.68
N PHE A 660 -9.64 -18.42 -10.80
CA PHE A 660 -9.74 -17.47 -9.67
C PHE A 660 -11.19 -17.02 -9.45
N PRO A 661 -11.69 -16.88 -8.20
CA PRO A 661 -13.03 -16.32 -7.95
C PRO A 661 -13.18 -14.90 -8.51
N GLY A 662 -14.09 -14.70 -9.47
CA GLY A 662 -14.31 -13.40 -10.13
C GLY A 662 -13.48 -13.17 -11.39
N ALA A 663 -12.84 -14.22 -11.94
CA ALA A 663 -12.14 -14.14 -13.24
C ALA A 663 -13.06 -13.71 -14.39
N GLU A 664 -14.30 -14.20 -14.40
CA GLU A 664 -15.37 -13.82 -15.31
C GLU A 664 -15.65 -12.30 -15.35
N PHE A 665 -15.60 -11.60 -14.21
CA PHE A 665 -15.79 -10.15 -14.19
C PHE A 665 -14.62 -9.39 -14.80
N ARG A 666 -13.38 -9.91 -14.63
CA ARG A 666 -12.20 -9.34 -15.26
C ARG A 666 -12.24 -9.52 -16.77
N VAL A 667 -12.62 -10.70 -17.26
CA VAL A 667 -12.81 -10.92 -18.70
C VAL A 667 -13.84 -9.94 -19.25
N GLY A 668 -14.94 -9.71 -18.53
CA GLY A 668 -15.94 -8.70 -18.93
C GLY A 668 -15.38 -7.27 -19.02
N PHE A 669 -14.52 -6.89 -18.08
CA PHE A 669 -13.82 -5.60 -18.11
C PHE A 669 -12.80 -5.50 -19.25
N GLU A 670 -11.99 -6.54 -19.46
CA GLU A 670 -10.96 -6.59 -20.50
C GLU A 670 -11.58 -6.54 -21.91
N GLU A 671 -12.65 -7.29 -22.16
CA GLU A 671 -13.36 -7.27 -23.45
C GLU A 671 -14.01 -5.91 -23.73
N ALA A 672 -14.63 -5.28 -22.73
CA ALA A 672 -15.21 -3.94 -22.88
C ALA A 672 -14.14 -2.91 -23.30
N ASN A 673 -12.96 -2.97 -22.67
CA ASN A 673 -11.86 -2.04 -22.96
C ASN A 673 -11.29 -2.20 -24.37
N LYS A 674 -11.32 -3.40 -24.98
CA LYS A 674 -10.80 -3.62 -26.34
C LYS A 674 -11.46 -2.74 -27.40
N TYR A 675 -12.70 -2.31 -27.18
CA TYR A 675 -13.45 -1.46 -28.11
C TYR A 675 -13.94 -0.14 -27.50
N GLY A 676 -13.54 0.18 -26.25
CA GLY A 676 -13.92 1.40 -25.56
C GLY A 676 -15.32 1.40 -24.94
N GLY A 677 -15.89 0.23 -24.64
CA GLY A 677 -17.17 0.11 -23.93
C GLY A 677 -17.12 0.64 -22.50
N ARG A 678 -18.22 1.25 -22.03
CA ARG A 678 -18.31 1.77 -20.65
C ARG A 678 -18.53 0.64 -19.65
N VAL A 679 -17.80 0.63 -18.53
CA VAL A 679 -17.95 -0.41 -17.50
C VAL A 679 -18.54 0.16 -16.22
N PHE A 680 -19.60 -0.48 -15.72
CA PHE A 680 -20.34 -0.09 -14.52
C PHE A 680 -20.25 -1.16 -13.44
N LEU A 681 -19.97 -0.72 -12.21
CA LEU A 681 -19.99 -1.57 -11.02
C LEU A 681 -21.40 -1.57 -10.42
N GLY A 682 -22.05 -2.73 -10.52
CA GLY A 682 -23.48 -2.86 -10.31
C GLY A 682 -23.95 -3.25 -8.92
N ASP A 683 -23.04 -3.72 -8.06
CA ASP A 683 -23.40 -4.35 -6.79
C ASP A 683 -23.26 -3.41 -5.58
N ARG A 684 -24.00 -3.72 -4.51
CA ARG A 684 -23.98 -2.98 -3.25
C ARG A 684 -22.67 -3.23 -2.51
N SER A 685 -22.18 -2.23 -1.78
CA SER A 685 -21.02 -2.38 -0.89
C SER A 685 -21.17 -3.62 0.02
N VAL A 686 -20.14 -4.47 0.00
CA VAL A 686 -20.08 -5.66 0.85
C VAL A 686 -20.14 -5.28 2.35
N GLN A 687 -19.59 -4.13 2.72
CA GLN A 687 -19.63 -3.62 4.09
C GLN A 687 -21.08 -3.36 4.55
N ILE A 688 -21.86 -2.64 3.74
CA ILE A 688 -23.28 -2.36 4.03
C ILE A 688 -24.07 -3.68 4.10
N THR A 689 -23.86 -4.57 3.14
CA THR A 689 -24.50 -5.88 3.11
C THR A 689 -24.23 -6.69 4.38
N LEU A 690 -22.97 -6.77 4.84
CA LEU A 690 -22.60 -7.50 6.06
C LEU A 690 -23.16 -6.84 7.33
N GLN A 691 -23.11 -5.51 7.42
CA GLN A 691 -23.67 -4.77 8.55
C GLN A 691 -25.19 -4.94 8.65
N ARG A 692 -25.90 -4.90 7.53
CA ARG A 692 -27.35 -5.17 7.48
C ARG A 692 -27.69 -6.62 7.80
N THR A 693 -26.90 -7.56 7.30
CA THR A 693 -27.02 -9.00 7.64
C THR A 693 -26.93 -9.16 9.16
N TRP A 694 -25.89 -8.60 9.78
CA TRP A 694 -25.73 -8.64 11.23
C TRP A 694 -26.84 -7.88 11.98
N GLY A 695 -27.28 -6.74 11.46
CA GLY A 695 -28.33 -5.92 12.08
C GLY A 695 -29.72 -6.58 12.11
N LYS A 696 -30.09 -7.26 11.01
CA LYS A 696 -31.38 -7.96 10.87
C LYS A 696 -31.40 -9.33 11.56
N MET A 697 -30.24 -9.94 11.82
CA MET A 697 -30.19 -11.26 12.46
C MET A 697 -30.64 -11.23 13.94
N PRO A 698 -31.60 -12.10 14.32
CA PRO A 698 -31.94 -12.34 15.72
C PRO A 698 -30.72 -12.82 16.52
N LEU A 699 -30.70 -12.54 17.83
CA LEU A 699 -29.59 -12.93 18.71
C LEU A 699 -29.30 -14.44 18.67
N TRP A 700 -30.34 -15.27 18.57
CA TRP A 700 -30.20 -16.71 18.44
C TRP A 700 -29.47 -17.12 17.16
N HIS A 701 -29.80 -16.52 16.02
CA HIS A 701 -29.12 -16.81 14.75
C HIS A 701 -27.68 -16.31 14.75
N LYS A 702 -27.37 -15.21 15.45
CA LYS A 702 -25.98 -14.73 15.64
C LYS A 702 -25.15 -15.74 16.40
N ILE A 703 -25.67 -16.24 17.52
CA ILE A 703 -24.98 -17.25 18.35
C ILE A 703 -24.82 -18.55 17.56
N LYS A 704 -25.87 -19.01 16.87
CA LYS A 704 -25.84 -20.21 16.04
C LYS A 704 -24.80 -20.09 14.91
N LEU A 705 -24.77 -18.97 14.19
CA LEU A 705 -23.80 -18.72 13.11
C LEU A 705 -22.35 -18.74 13.62
N VAL A 706 -22.09 -18.08 14.76
CA VAL A 706 -20.74 -18.05 15.35
C VAL A 706 -20.33 -19.45 15.82
N TYR A 707 -21.25 -20.20 16.45
CA TYR A 707 -20.99 -21.59 16.82
C TYR A 707 -20.70 -22.46 15.59
N SER A 708 -21.47 -22.33 14.51
CA SER A 708 -21.24 -23.07 13.26
C SER A 708 -19.86 -22.77 12.67
N ILE A 709 -19.45 -21.49 12.60
CA ILE A 709 -18.13 -21.10 12.08
C ILE A 709 -17.00 -21.64 12.96
N VAL A 710 -17.12 -21.51 14.29
CA VAL A 710 -16.11 -21.98 15.24
C VAL A 710 -16.01 -23.51 15.24
N SER A 711 -17.15 -24.20 15.18
CA SER A 711 -17.17 -25.67 15.08
C SER A 711 -16.52 -26.16 13.80
N GLN A 712 -16.79 -25.54 12.65
CA GLN A 712 -16.16 -25.88 11.37
C GLN A 712 -14.65 -25.57 11.35
N ALA A 713 -14.22 -24.49 12.00
CA ALA A 713 -12.80 -24.15 12.12
C ALA A 713 -12.00 -25.15 13.00
N VAL A 714 -12.68 -25.81 13.95
CA VAL A 714 -12.07 -26.79 14.88
C VAL A 714 -12.19 -28.22 14.35
N PHE A 715 -13.21 -28.53 13.56
CA PHE A 715 -13.50 -29.86 13.00
C PHE A 715 -13.33 -29.90 11.47
N LEU A 716 -12.19 -29.44 10.94
CA LEU A 716 -11.88 -29.58 9.52
C LEU A 716 -11.77 -31.07 9.13
N PRO A 717 -12.52 -31.55 8.12
CA PRO A 717 -12.35 -32.91 7.60
C PRO A 717 -10.96 -33.10 6.99
N ASN A 718 -10.48 -34.34 7.00
CA ASN A 718 -9.18 -34.70 6.43
C ASN A 718 -9.18 -34.40 4.91
N PRO A 719 -8.07 -33.96 4.28
CA PRO A 719 -8.06 -33.52 2.88
C PRO A 719 -8.62 -34.53 1.86
N LYS A 720 -8.50 -35.82 2.16
CA LYS A 720 -9.02 -36.92 1.33
C LYS A 720 -10.55 -37.06 1.37
N GLU A 721 -11.19 -36.65 2.46
CA GLU A 721 -12.65 -36.64 2.60
C GLU A 721 -13.26 -35.46 1.83
N LEU A 722 -12.60 -34.30 1.91
CA LEU A 722 -12.97 -33.10 1.18
C LEU A 722 -12.89 -33.31 -0.34
N GLU A 723 -11.81 -33.93 -0.81
CA GLU A 723 -11.60 -34.22 -2.24
C GLU A 723 -12.61 -35.24 -2.78
N LYS A 724 -13.05 -36.20 -1.94
CA LYS A 724 -14.09 -37.18 -2.31
C LYS A 724 -15.48 -36.53 -2.37
N MET A 725 -15.83 -35.66 -1.42
CA MET A 725 -17.09 -34.92 -1.44
C MET A 725 -17.18 -33.92 -2.60
N LEU A 726 -16.06 -33.30 -2.99
CA LEU A 726 -15.99 -32.38 -4.13
C LEU A 726 -16.16 -33.09 -5.49
N LYS A 727 -15.93 -34.40 -5.56
CA LYS A 727 -15.94 -35.17 -6.81
C LYS A 727 -17.29 -35.85 -7.10
N ASP A 728 -18.11 -36.07 -6.06
CA ASP A 728 -19.38 -36.79 -6.16
C ASP A 728 -20.60 -35.88 -6.46
N LEU A 729 -20.41 -34.55 -6.54
CA LEU A 729 -21.45 -33.55 -6.78
C LEU A 729 -21.07 -32.62 -7.94
N GLY A 730 -21.89 -32.55 -8.98
CA GLY A 730 -21.62 -31.72 -10.18
C GLY A 730 -21.76 -30.21 -9.95
N ASP A 731 -21.03 -29.43 -10.76
CA ASP A 731 -20.80 -27.97 -10.61
C ASP A 731 -22.06 -27.08 -10.61
N GLY A 732 -23.18 -27.55 -11.16
CA GLY A 732 -24.41 -26.74 -11.29
C GLY A 732 -25.28 -26.69 -10.03
N ASP A 733 -25.21 -27.72 -9.18
CA ASP A 733 -26.16 -27.92 -8.09
C ASP A 733 -25.58 -27.63 -6.70
N MET A 734 -24.25 -27.52 -6.54
CA MET A 734 -23.60 -27.29 -5.23
C MET A 734 -24.00 -25.96 -4.59
N LEU A 735 -23.94 -24.86 -5.36
CA LEU A 735 -24.24 -23.51 -4.86
C LEU A 735 -25.74 -23.35 -4.59
N THR A 736 -26.59 -23.87 -5.48
CA THR A 736 -28.04 -23.80 -5.32
C THR A 736 -28.50 -24.62 -4.12
N LEU A 737 -28.01 -25.85 -3.94
CA LEU A 737 -28.32 -26.69 -2.78
C LEU A 737 -27.74 -26.13 -1.49
N ALA A 738 -26.50 -25.61 -1.49
CA ALA A 738 -25.91 -24.96 -0.32
C ALA A 738 -26.65 -23.68 0.08
N ILE A 739 -27.05 -22.85 -0.89
CA ILE A 739 -27.87 -21.65 -0.65
C ILE A 739 -29.25 -22.05 -0.13
N GLN A 740 -29.84 -23.13 -0.65
CA GLN A 740 -31.16 -23.62 -0.24
C GLN A 740 -31.13 -24.25 1.17
N GLU A 741 -30.07 -24.98 1.50
CA GLU A 741 -29.83 -25.55 2.84
C GLU A 741 -29.54 -24.44 3.87
N MET A 742 -28.70 -23.45 3.50
CA MET A 742 -28.48 -22.23 4.30
C MET A 742 -29.75 -21.38 4.43
N SER A 743 -30.63 -21.36 3.42
CA SER A 743 -31.90 -20.62 3.45
C SER A 743 -32.86 -21.21 4.48
N THR A 744 -32.90 -22.53 4.63
CA THR A 744 -33.65 -23.21 5.70
C THR A 744 -33.09 -22.93 7.09
N GLU A 745 -31.77 -22.90 7.24
CA GLU A 745 -31.13 -22.74 8.56
C GLU A 745 -31.00 -21.28 9.03
N PHE A 746 -30.87 -20.35 8.08
CA PHE A 746 -30.63 -18.92 8.32
C PHE A 746 -31.37 -18.06 7.28
N PRO A 747 -32.71 -18.00 7.33
CA PRO A 747 -33.51 -17.29 6.33
C PRO A 747 -33.18 -15.79 6.24
N THR A 748 -32.75 -15.19 7.36
CA THR A 748 -32.32 -13.78 7.41
C THR A 748 -31.01 -13.52 6.65
N LEU A 749 -30.12 -14.52 6.52
CA LEU A 749 -28.92 -14.39 5.68
C LEU A 749 -29.29 -14.32 4.20
N MET A 750 -30.24 -15.15 3.77
CA MET A 750 -30.67 -15.21 2.37
C MET A 750 -31.31 -13.88 1.92
N GLU A 751 -32.14 -13.29 2.79
CA GLU A 751 -32.77 -12.00 2.53
C GLU A 751 -31.73 -10.91 2.23
N THR A 752 -30.69 -10.77 3.06
CA THR A 752 -29.72 -9.67 2.93
C THR A 752 -28.58 -9.95 1.94
N LEU A 753 -28.13 -11.20 1.82
CA LEU A 753 -27.01 -11.59 0.95
C LEU A 753 -27.43 -11.86 -0.50
N VAL A 754 -28.71 -12.15 -0.74
CA VAL A 754 -29.21 -12.46 -2.09
C VAL A 754 -30.35 -11.55 -2.47
N HIS A 755 -31.50 -11.60 -1.79
CA HIS A 755 -32.70 -10.88 -2.26
C HIS A 755 -32.58 -9.35 -2.24
N GLU A 756 -31.95 -8.77 -1.22
CA GLU A 756 -31.66 -7.33 -1.20
C GLU A 756 -30.67 -6.92 -2.28
N ARG A 757 -29.69 -7.78 -2.59
CA ARG A 757 -28.71 -7.53 -3.66
C ARG A 757 -29.36 -7.65 -5.03
N ASP A 758 -30.26 -8.61 -5.24
CA ASP A 758 -31.06 -8.75 -6.46
C ASP A 758 -31.85 -7.46 -6.74
N LYS A 759 -32.53 -6.91 -5.72
CA LYS A 759 -33.27 -5.66 -5.82
C LYS A 759 -32.34 -4.49 -6.17
N TYR A 760 -31.21 -4.37 -5.48
CA TYR A 760 -30.25 -3.32 -5.73
C TYR A 760 -29.67 -3.39 -7.16
N MET A 761 -29.22 -4.57 -7.59
CA MET A 761 -28.67 -4.78 -8.92
C MET A 761 -29.72 -4.56 -10.02
N ALA A 762 -30.95 -5.03 -9.84
CA ALA A 762 -32.03 -4.79 -10.78
C ALA A 762 -32.30 -3.29 -10.98
N TYR A 763 -32.33 -2.51 -9.89
CA TYR A 763 -32.48 -1.06 -9.96
C TYR A 763 -31.31 -0.39 -10.68
N GLN A 764 -30.07 -0.72 -10.32
CA GLN A 764 -28.88 -0.12 -10.94
C GLN A 764 -28.80 -0.44 -12.44
N LEU A 765 -29.08 -1.70 -12.79
CA LEU A 765 -29.05 -2.17 -14.16
C LEU A 765 -30.16 -1.52 -15.00
N LEU A 766 -31.37 -1.36 -14.46
CA LEU A 766 -32.46 -0.65 -15.15
C LEU A 766 -32.12 0.83 -15.39
N ARG A 767 -31.52 1.51 -14.41
CA ARG A 767 -31.06 2.90 -14.58
C ARG A 767 -30.03 3.01 -15.71
N ILE A 768 -29.03 2.13 -15.72
CA ILE A 768 -28.01 2.11 -16.78
C ILE A 768 -28.67 1.81 -18.14
N ALA A 769 -29.53 0.80 -18.21
CA ALA A 769 -30.23 0.42 -19.44
C ALA A 769 -31.10 1.56 -19.99
N SER A 770 -31.69 2.41 -19.13
CA SER A 770 -32.50 3.55 -19.56
C SER A 770 -31.72 4.67 -20.29
N GLU A 771 -30.38 4.62 -20.26
CA GLU A 771 -29.49 5.61 -20.91
C GLU A 771 -28.68 5.01 -22.08
N HIS A 772 -28.86 3.72 -22.39
CA HIS A 772 -28.05 3.00 -23.38
C HIS A 772 -28.94 2.18 -24.31
N SER A 773 -28.48 1.87 -25.52
CA SER A 773 -29.23 1.02 -26.46
C SER A 773 -28.95 -0.48 -26.31
N SER A 774 -27.79 -0.84 -25.74
CA SER A 774 -27.38 -2.23 -25.51
C SER A 774 -26.49 -2.35 -24.28
N VAL A 775 -26.84 -3.26 -23.37
CA VAL A 775 -26.09 -3.54 -22.13
C VAL A 775 -25.85 -5.03 -21.98
N VAL A 776 -24.62 -5.44 -21.67
CA VAL A 776 -24.32 -6.81 -21.19
C VAL A 776 -24.08 -6.77 -19.69
N ALA A 777 -24.79 -7.58 -18.92
CA ALA A 777 -24.60 -7.69 -17.47
C ALA A 777 -24.00 -9.06 -17.10
N VAL A 778 -22.79 -9.03 -16.55
CA VAL A 778 -22.09 -10.22 -16.03
C VAL A 778 -22.42 -10.35 -14.55
N VAL A 779 -23.24 -11.34 -14.20
CA VAL A 779 -23.73 -11.58 -12.84
C VAL A 779 -23.58 -13.05 -12.46
N GLY A 780 -23.50 -13.37 -11.19
CA GLY A 780 -23.53 -14.73 -10.68
C GLY A 780 -24.87 -15.39 -10.99
N ARG A 781 -24.84 -16.67 -11.38
CA ARG A 781 -26.03 -17.42 -11.84
C ARG A 781 -27.19 -17.39 -10.83
N GLY A 782 -26.89 -17.35 -9.52
CA GLY A 782 -27.88 -17.26 -8.45
C GLY A 782 -28.73 -15.98 -8.46
N HIS A 783 -28.24 -14.90 -9.08
CA HIS A 783 -28.90 -13.59 -9.10
C HIS A 783 -29.82 -13.39 -10.31
N LEU A 784 -29.71 -14.23 -11.36
CA LEU A 784 -30.47 -14.06 -12.62
C LEU A 784 -31.99 -14.00 -12.41
N GLN A 785 -32.55 -14.98 -11.68
CA GLN A 785 -34.00 -15.03 -11.44
C GLN A 785 -34.46 -13.91 -10.52
N GLY A 786 -33.61 -13.51 -9.56
CA GLY A 786 -33.88 -12.37 -8.68
C GLY A 786 -33.93 -11.05 -9.44
N ILE A 787 -32.96 -10.79 -10.32
CA ILE A 787 -32.94 -9.61 -11.17
C ILE A 787 -34.15 -9.59 -12.10
N LYS A 788 -34.45 -10.69 -12.79
CA LYS A 788 -35.64 -10.82 -13.65
C LYS A 788 -36.94 -10.54 -12.90
N LYS A 789 -37.07 -11.08 -11.68
CA LYS A 789 -38.26 -10.90 -10.84
C LYS A 789 -38.47 -9.44 -10.45
N ASN A 790 -37.39 -8.71 -10.18
CA ASN A 790 -37.42 -7.31 -9.75
C ASN A 790 -37.31 -6.32 -10.93
N TRP A 791 -37.21 -6.80 -12.18
CA TRP A 791 -37.14 -5.94 -13.36
C TRP A 791 -38.41 -5.09 -13.51
N ASN A 792 -38.25 -3.80 -13.80
CA ASN A 792 -39.34 -2.81 -13.88
C ASN A 792 -40.20 -2.66 -12.61
N GLN A 793 -39.72 -3.13 -11.44
CA GLN A 793 -40.40 -2.88 -10.17
C GLN A 793 -39.90 -1.59 -9.53
N THR A 794 -40.77 -0.90 -8.80
CA THR A 794 -40.39 0.26 -7.98
C THR A 794 -39.63 -0.22 -6.73
N ILE A 795 -38.34 0.09 -6.65
CA ILE A 795 -37.46 -0.37 -5.57
C ILE A 795 -37.02 0.82 -4.71
N ASN A 796 -37.29 0.75 -3.40
CA ASN A 796 -36.85 1.78 -2.47
C ASN A 796 -35.38 1.56 -2.08
N ILE A 797 -34.48 2.26 -2.77
CA ILE A 797 -33.04 2.14 -2.52
C ILE A 797 -32.62 2.70 -1.15
N LYS A 798 -33.31 3.73 -0.63
CA LYS A 798 -32.98 4.30 0.68
C LYS A 798 -33.06 3.22 1.77
N GLU A 799 -34.11 2.40 1.74
CA GLU A 799 -34.28 1.28 2.68
C GLU A 799 -33.19 0.20 2.55
N LEU A 800 -32.65 -0.02 1.34
CA LEU A 800 -31.59 -1.00 1.09
C LEU A 800 -30.19 -0.51 1.52
N MET A 801 -30.04 0.80 1.74
CA MET A 801 -28.77 1.47 2.08
C MET A 801 -28.69 1.91 3.54
N GLU A 802 -29.81 2.20 4.20
CA GLU A 802 -29.84 2.55 5.63
C GLU A 802 -29.50 1.35 6.53
N LEU A 803 -28.96 1.56 7.72
CA LEU A 803 -28.75 0.47 8.67
C LEU A 803 -30.01 0.28 9.52
N PRO A 804 -30.47 -0.97 9.76
CA PRO A 804 -31.62 -1.19 10.62
C PRO A 804 -31.34 -0.66 12.04
N THR A 805 -32.19 0.26 12.50
CA THR A 805 -32.17 0.84 13.86
C THR A 805 -32.67 -0.19 14.88
N ASN A 806 -31.87 -1.21 15.16
CA ASN A 806 -32.27 -2.21 16.13
C ASN A 806 -31.92 -1.73 17.55
N GLU A 807 -32.92 -1.30 18.32
CA GLU A 807 -32.83 -1.08 19.77
C GLU A 807 -32.69 -2.42 20.52
N SER A 808 -31.62 -3.17 20.27
CA SER A 808 -31.31 -4.37 21.04
C SER A 808 -30.47 -3.98 22.27
N ILE A 809 -31.14 -3.85 23.41
CA ILE A 809 -30.67 -3.48 24.77
C ILE A 809 -29.49 -4.33 25.32
N PHE A 810 -28.99 -5.33 24.59
CA PHE A 810 -27.87 -6.17 25.06
C PHE A 810 -26.51 -5.63 24.62
N THR A 811 -25.82 -4.96 25.55
CA THR A 811 -24.45 -4.44 25.39
C THR A 811 -23.48 -5.54 24.94
N VAL A 812 -22.68 -5.24 23.90
CA VAL A 812 -21.63 -6.08 23.29
C VAL A 812 -20.71 -6.78 24.31
N LYS A 813 -20.51 -6.16 25.50
CA LYS A 813 -19.79 -6.76 26.64
C LYS A 813 -20.37 -8.09 27.13
N ASN A 814 -21.69 -8.27 27.09
CA ASN A 814 -22.33 -9.50 27.56
C ASN A 814 -22.18 -10.63 26.53
N ILE A 815 -22.21 -10.33 25.23
CA ILE A 815 -21.97 -11.31 24.17
C ILE A 815 -20.54 -11.84 24.24
N LEU A 816 -19.55 -10.97 24.49
CA LEU A 816 -18.16 -11.39 24.69
C LEU A 816 -17.99 -12.35 25.88
N LYS A 817 -18.72 -12.11 26.97
CA LYS A 817 -18.71 -13.01 28.14
C LYS A 817 -19.24 -14.41 27.80
N TYR A 818 -20.37 -14.50 27.09
CA TYR A 818 -20.93 -15.80 26.71
C TYR A 818 -20.09 -16.51 25.65
N MET A 819 -19.41 -15.78 24.76
CA MET A 819 -18.47 -16.35 23.78
C MET A 819 -17.29 -17.08 24.44
N VAL A 820 -16.69 -16.51 25.49
CA VAL A 820 -15.61 -17.16 26.24
C VAL A 820 -16.11 -18.48 26.86
N VAL A 821 -17.33 -18.49 27.40
CA VAL A 821 -17.93 -19.69 27.99
C VAL A 821 -18.18 -20.78 26.95
N VAL A 822 -18.67 -20.42 25.75
CA VAL A 822 -18.90 -21.38 24.66
C VAL A 822 -17.59 -21.98 24.15
N VAL A 823 -16.57 -21.14 23.91
CA VAL A 823 -15.25 -21.59 23.42
C VAL A 823 -14.57 -22.52 24.43
N VAL A 824 -14.59 -22.16 25.71
CA VAL A 824 -14.04 -22.99 26.79
C VAL A 824 -14.83 -24.30 26.93
N GLY A 825 -16.16 -24.24 26.86
CA GLY A 825 -17.03 -25.42 26.88
C GLY A 825 -16.74 -26.38 25.73
N THR A 826 -16.60 -25.88 24.50
CA THR A 826 -16.23 -26.71 23.34
C THR A 826 -14.83 -27.30 23.45
N ALA A 827 -13.86 -26.57 23.98
CA ALA A 827 -12.51 -27.08 24.20
C ALA A 827 -12.46 -28.21 25.24
N ILE A 828 -13.25 -28.09 26.32
CA ILE A 828 -13.37 -29.12 27.35
C ILE A 828 -14.02 -30.38 26.77
N VAL A 829 -15.14 -30.24 26.04
CA VAL A 829 -15.85 -31.37 25.44
C VAL A 829 -15.00 -32.07 24.37
N SER A 830 -14.32 -31.32 23.50
CA SER A 830 -13.39 -31.90 22.52
C SER A 830 -12.19 -32.56 23.18
N GLY A 831 -11.65 -32.00 24.27
CA GLY A 831 -10.58 -32.62 25.06
C GLY A 831 -11.00 -33.93 25.71
N MET A 832 -12.26 -34.04 26.17
CA MET A 832 -12.82 -35.29 26.70
C MET A 832 -13.09 -36.34 25.59
N TYR A 833 -13.42 -35.91 24.37
CA TYR A 833 -13.64 -36.79 23.24
C TYR A 833 -12.34 -37.33 22.62
N LEU A 834 -11.27 -36.53 22.66
CA LEU A 834 -9.92 -36.93 22.21
C LEU A 834 -9.14 -37.75 23.25
N ALA A 835 -9.60 -37.79 24.50
CA ALA A 835 -9.01 -38.60 25.58
C ALA A 835 -9.66 -39.99 25.73
N LYS A 836 -10.65 -40.32 24.90
CA LYS A 836 -11.16 -41.68 24.68
C LYS A 836 -10.60 -42.23 23.38
#